data_AF-A0A674C9D7-F1
#
_entry.id   AF-A0A674C9D7-F1
#
_cell.length_a   1.000
_cell.length_b   1.000
_cell.length_c   1.000
_cell.angle_alpha   90.00
_cell.angle_beta   90.00
_cell.angle_gamma   90.00
#
_symmetry.space_group_name_H-M   'P 1'
#
loop_
_entity.id
_entity.type
_entity.pdbx_description
1 polymer ?
#
loop_
_entity_poly.entity_id
_entity_poly.type
_entity_poly.pdbx_seq_one_letter_code
_entity_poly.pdbx_strand_id
1 'polypeptide(L)'
;MRGLPLFLSFLVLLKIELIVGVWRYNNILEDENLFTLQNAVFLKYDGSDFVEWEYPECCNVNNKSSPNAIMKCTSPGFQMVKPLVSSPEEEEARYLFISDSFFSFIWYAVVPIDRGSAETSSKKVRMWIIDPEQADPAEINNTALVPSTQSRYITKHFYNNGQYPVIKLKSKQTHLGHFQKDGYWEAVIPGDERFNDFHIYGQPISFQHRFVIDGQHTFYWPEPAEPNGEREVSLRLAPGSPLSLVWGTCELYRGLLLSDTGALITKNAFLTSEELKVDPGMLPVPPGGYFTVDQAALLEDGIIFRIDGALYWRDNQDRVLTEHPQLPTSGVMGLYQRTCCASNYPVQDVELSSLIVWQDNLLLVGPKKFKNPGRENFLKIVLKVPPRVTYLTASFGSHPASLATLVMYSVPGAIPRNFLTSYNELVPSWITSTFMTKFKLKDIPKGPFEMRFLESADASLLLWNKDTILYSFHNDNEWGEIRPFNASHLSAAAFGSKIHQVALDHSWNMLVKMENNILFYCKVGMHEVVRLHKWMEPDSRMVLYLNQKEQINMLTLTPEGLHVQKYPMVMETKSAMKGSYHDCPFISFEHSMNTISYNMDKGDQMVLWAQIVYPEGKGVHVKFLSNNADLLYIEQKSHFEGVNSVDTVNTTFIISQKVDYSDATSYTHLTKKTSGIVTLELVPNQIGNTCNLPMSRISHFNVGCPPNRHIRVARPWGMPCEMHSLTNYTILRSVLRDPQQGDIVVHYDWEKFGCLLKTHYKNQFLPSIDLYDGDNYVRNVDANFIVWDRFGRKDYSFNATMRQVACLRESQTWFSMLTGGKSLEEAWGPENYRTCFKVSPGKLGNLDQPYEIMNRSSKNFLTFSQVDSATYVFNVKILDPNYSFCDLHAVFAVQTYGITIPKYQHLTTYVAIVFTIFSLCILGYSYCRYVTIFRNLLATKRHKYE
;
A
#
# COMPACT_ATOMS: atom_id res chain seq x y z
N MET A 1 14.32 30.80 -70.97
CA MET A 1 14.94 30.89 -69.63
C MET A 1 14.28 32.01 -68.81
N ARG A 2 13.07 31.80 -68.27
CA ARG A 2 12.33 32.80 -67.46
C ARG A 2 11.77 32.25 -66.13
N GLY A 3 12.17 31.04 -65.72
CA GLY A 3 11.66 30.39 -64.48
C GLY A 3 12.67 30.27 -63.34
N LEU A 4 13.96 30.53 -63.59
CA LEU A 4 15.01 30.34 -62.59
C LEU A 4 14.92 31.30 -61.37
N PRO A 5 14.58 32.60 -61.51
CA PRO A 5 14.53 33.49 -60.34
C PRO A 5 13.30 33.26 -59.46
N LEU A 6 12.18 32.79 -60.03
CA LEU A 6 10.97 32.41 -59.27
C LEU A 6 11.17 31.10 -58.50
N PHE A 7 11.88 30.13 -59.09
CA PHE A 7 12.21 28.87 -58.42
C PHE A 7 13.25 29.06 -57.31
N LEU A 8 14.23 29.96 -57.51
CA LEU A 8 15.18 30.35 -56.45
C LEU A 8 14.54 31.17 -55.33
N SER A 9 13.61 32.10 -55.62
CA SER A 9 12.85 32.77 -54.56
C SER A 9 11.96 31.80 -53.78
N PHE A 10 11.35 30.81 -54.45
CA PHE A 10 10.55 29.78 -53.80
C PHE A 10 11.42 28.83 -52.95
N LEU A 11 12.63 28.49 -53.41
CA LEU A 11 13.62 27.72 -52.65
C LEU A 11 14.25 28.51 -51.50
N VAL A 12 14.42 29.83 -51.62
CA VAL A 12 14.89 30.69 -50.52
C VAL A 12 13.78 30.88 -49.49
N LEU A 13 12.51 30.96 -49.90
CA LEU A 13 11.35 30.96 -48.98
C LEU A 13 11.09 29.58 -48.33
N LEU A 14 11.44 28.48 -48.99
CA LEU A 14 11.36 27.11 -48.43
C LEU A 14 12.57 26.73 -47.55
N LYS A 15 13.62 27.56 -47.51
CA LYS A 15 14.86 27.31 -46.76
C LYS A 15 15.18 28.40 -45.74
N ILE A 16 14.19 29.22 -45.39
CA ILE A 16 14.14 29.83 -44.07
C ILE A 16 13.48 28.76 -43.19
N GLU A 17 14.27 27.76 -42.78
CA GLU A 17 14.03 27.17 -41.47
C GLU A 17 14.14 28.37 -40.52
N LEU A 18 13.00 28.91 -40.09
CA LEU A 18 12.96 29.83 -38.97
C LEU A 18 13.54 29.06 -37.79
N ILE A 19 14.80 29.31 -37.48
CA ILE A 19 15.43 28.84 -36.26
C ILE A 19 14.82 29.69 -35.15
N VAL A 20 13.63 29.29 -34.70
CA VAL A 20 13.01 29.83 -33.49
C VAL A 20 13.76 29.19 -32.34
N GLY A 21 14.54 29.97 -31.58
CA GLY A 21 15.31 29.42 -30.48
C GLY A 21 14.41 28.86 -29.38
N VAL A 22 14.98 28.02 -28.53
CA VAL A 22 14.32 27.52 -27.32
C VAL A 22 15.17 27.87 -26.13
N TRP A 23 14.52 28.44 -25.12
CA TRP A 23 15.21 28.79 -23.89
C TRP A 23 14.67 28.03 -22.68
N ARG A 24 15.55 27.78 -21.73
CA ARG A 24 15.34 26.94 -20.55
C ARG A 24 15.96 27.59 -19.34
N TYR A 25 15.54 27.13 -18.17
CA TYR A 25 16.14 27.51 -16.91
C TYR A 25 16.12 26.34 -15.93
N ASN A 26 17.08 26.34 -15.02
CA ASN A 26 17.12 25.41 -13.90
C ASN A 26 17.85 26.05 -12.71
N ASN A 27 17.88 25.33 -11.59
CA ASN A 27 18.80 25.59 -10.49
C ASN A 27 19.80 24.43 -10.42
N ILE A 28 20.79 24.55 -9.52
CA ILE A 28 21.94 23.64 -9.48
C ILE A 28 21.61 22.16 -9.24
N LEU A 29 20.45 21.86 -8.62
CA LEU A 29 19.98 20.48 -8.38
C LEU A 29 18.75 20.11 -9.20
N GLU A 30 18.30 21.03 -10.06
CA GLU A 30 17.07 20.93 -10.85
C GLU A 30 15.84 20.62 -9.98
N ASP A 31 15.77 21.19 -8.76
CA ASP A 31 14.67 20.96 -7.82
C ASP A 31 13.77 22.20 -7.77
N GLU A 32 12.48 22.05 -8.08
CA GLU A 32 11.53 23.17 -8.11
C GLU A 32 11.42 23.95 -6.79
N ASN A 33 11.71 23.31 -5.65
CA ASN A 33 11.68 23.98 -4.34
C ASN A 33 12.86 24.93 -4.13
N LEU A 34 13.86 24.89 -5.01
CA LEU A 34 15.08 25.69 -4.89
C LEU A 34 15.03 27.00 -5.68
N PHE A 35 13.89 27.38 -6.28
CA PHE A 35 13.69 28.74 -6.79
C PHE A 35 13.43 29.72 -5.64
N THR A 36 14.51 30.10 -4.95
CA THR A 36 14.50 30.96 -3.75
C THR A 36 15.41 32.16 -3.94
N LEU A 37 15.31 33.16 -3.07
CA LEU A 37 16.22 34.32 -3.05
C LEU A 37 17.70 33.96 -2.87
N GLN A 38 17.99 32.78 -2.34
CA GLN A 38 19.35 32.38 -2.01
C GLN A 38 20.07 31.67 -3.17
N ASN A 39 19.30 31.06 -4.06
CA ASN A 39 19.82 30.17 -5.08
C ASN A 39 19.95 30.87 -6.43
N ALA A 40 20.95 30.46 -7.19
CA ALA A 40 21.14 30.90 -8.57
C ALA A 40 20.14 30.23 -9.51
N VAL A 41 19.62 31.00 -10.46
CA VAL A 41 18.86 30.50 -11.60
C VAL A 41 19.77 30.53 -12.82
N PHE A 42 20.03 29.38 -13.41
CA PHE A 42 20.79 29.27 -14.65
C PHE A 42 19.82 29.41 -15.82
N LEU A 43 20.16 30.27 -16.76
CA LEU A 43 19.40 30.54 -17.98
C LEU A 43 20.20 30.01 -19.16
N LYS A 44 19.53 29.31 -20.08
CA LYS A 44 20.11 28.76 -21.30
C LYS A 44 19.23 29.06 -22.49
N TYR A 45 19.80 29.64 -23.55
CA TYR A 45 19.16 29.82 -24.84
C TYR A 45 19.85 28.95 -25.89
N ASP A 46 19.08 28.10 -26.57
CA ASP A 46 19.52 27.28 -27.69
C ASP A 46 18.97 27.90 -28.99
N GLY A 47 19.80 28.73 -29.63
CA GLY A 47 19.52 29.41 -30.88
C GLY A 47 20.66 30.35 -31.27
N SER A 48 20.79 30.67 -32.56
CA SER A 48 21.92 31.44 -33.10
C SER A 48 21.68 32.96 -33.13
N ASP A 49 20.47 33.40 -32.83
CA ASP A 49 19.97 34.77 -32.97
C ASP A 49 19.94 35.55 -31.65
N PHE A 50 20.39 34.94 -30.55
CA PHE A 50 20.44 35.54 -29.22
C PHE A 50 21.26 36.83 -29.16
N VAL A 51 20.74 37.84 -28.48
CA VAL A 51 21.40 39.14 -28.26
C VAL A 51 21.69 39.34 -26.77
N GLU A 52 20.66 39.38 -25.93
CA GLU A 52 20.80 39.60 -24.49
C GLU A 52 19.56 39.16 -23.69
N TRP A 53 19.69 39.02 -22.37
CA TRP A 53 18.56 38.74 -21.48
C TRP A 53 17.87 40.03 -20.98
N GLU A 54 16.55 40.08 -21.06
CA GLU A 54 15.68 41.03 -20.37
C GLU A 54 15.22 40.43 -19.02
N TYR A 55 15.33 41.21 -17.95
CA TYR A 55 15.05 40.79 -16.57
C TYR A 55 14.69 42.01 -15.69
N PRO A 56 14.09 41.82 -14.49
CA PRO A 56 13.61 42.94 -13.67
C PRO A 56 14.73 43.52 -12.79
N GLU A 57 14.61 44.80 -12.40
CA GLU A 57 15.64 45.53 -11.63
C GLU A 57 16.03 44.88 -10.30
N CYS A 58 15.12 44.12 -9.69
CA CYS A 58 15.37 43.41 -8.44
C CYS A 58 16.22 42.15 -8.60
N CYS A 59 16.56 41.76 -9.83
CA CYS A 59 17.46 40.65 -10.14
C CYS A 59 18.73 41.13 -10.84
N ASN A 60 19.83 40.42 -10.62
CA ASN A 60 21.11 40.65 -11.27
C ASN A 60 21.48 39.42 -12.11
N VAL A 61 21.87 39.64 -13.37
CA VAL A 61 22.25 38.59 -14.32
C VAL A 61 23.72 38.72 -14.69
N ASN A 62 24.52 37.71 -14.32
CA ASN A 62 25.88 37.56 -14.78
C ASN A 62 25.88 37.10 -16.25
N ASN A 63 26.77 37.68 -17.07
CA ASN A 63 26.88 37.40 -18.50
C ASN A 63 25.58 37.64 -19.29
N LYS A 64 24.93 38.81 -19.09
CA LYS A 64 23.67 39.21 -19.78
C LYS A 64 23.67 38.96 -21.30
N SER A 65 24.79 39.17 -21.99
CA SER A 65 24.92 38.98 -23.44
C SER A 65 25.38 37.57 -23.86
N SER A 66 25.38 36.60 -22.94
CA SER A 66 25.67 35.19 -23.23
C SER A 66 24.37 34.37 -23.27
N PRO A 67 24.25 33.41 -24.21
CA PRO A 67 23.15 32.45 -24.21
C PRO A 67 23.08 31.63 -22.92
N ASN A 68 24.20 31.50 -22.19
CA ASN A 68 24.24 30.89 -20.86
C ASN A 68 24.50 31.99 -19.82
N ALA A 69 23.50 32.27 -18.99
CA ALA A 69 23.58 33.33 -17.98
C ALA A 69 23.15 32.83 -16.60
N ILE A 70 23.54 33.54 -15.55
CA ILE A 70 23.20 33.19 -14.16
C ILE A 70 22.50 34.39 -13.52
N MET A 71 21.27 34.18 -13.07
CA MET A 71 20.44 35.19 -12.43
C MET A 71 20.34 34.96 -10.91
N LYS A 72 20.44 36.04 -10.12
CA LYS A 72 20.12 36.06 -8.68
C LYS A 72 19.20 37.22 -8.36
N CYS A 73 18.17 36.98 -7.55
CA CYS A 73 17.15 37.97 -7.22
C CYS A 73 17.21 38.38 -5.74
N THR A 74 16.80 39.62 -5.46
CA THR A 74 16.82 40.21 -4.11
C THR A 74 15.43 40.38 -3.48
N SER A 75 14.37 40.25 -4.27
CA SER A 75 12.98 40.34 -3.80
C SER A 75 12.13 39.14 -4.26
N PRO A 76 11.25 38.62 -3.39
CA PRO A 76 10.41 37.47 -3.73
C PRO A 76 9.27 37.89 -4.68
N GLY A 77 8.64 36.90 -5.30
CA GLY A 77 7.51 37.08 -6.22
C GLY A 77 7.82 36.70 -7.66
N PHE A 78 6.92 37.05 -8.57
CA PHE A 78 7.04 36.72 -9.99
C PHE A 78 8.01 37.65 -10.73
N GLN A 79 9.10 37.10 -11.23
CA GLN A 79 10.13 37.79 -11.99
C GLN A 79 10.00 37.50 -13.49
N MET A 80 9.82 38.54 -14.30
CA MET A 80 9.70 38.40 -15.76
C MET A 80 11.08 38.28 -16.39
N VAL A 81 11.31 37.22 -17.17
CA VAL A 81 12.55 36.98 -17.90
C VAL A 81 12.23 36.66 -19.35
N LYS A 82 12.95 37.27 -20.28
CA LYS A 82 12.78 37.08 -21.73
C LYS A 82 14.14 37.18 -22.44
N PRO A 83 14.47 36.30 -23.40
CA PRO A 83 15.60 36.51 -24.28
C PRO A 83 15.25 37.55 -25.36
N LEU A 84 16.14 38.50 -25.60
CA LEU A 84 16.09 39.40 -26.74
C LEU A 84 16.89 38.79 -27.89
N VAL A 85 16.24 38.69 -29.04
CA VAL A 85 16.78 38.08 -30.24
C VAL A 85 16.88 39.10 -31.37
N SER A 86 17.76 38.84 -32.33
CA SER A 86 17.96 39.68 -33.51
C SER A 86 16.91 39.44 -34.61
N SER A 87 16.18 38.32 -34.53
CA SER A 87 15.04 37.99 -35.37
C SER A 87 13.89 38.99 -35.17
N PRO A 88 13.09 39.29 -36.21
CA PRO A 88 11.85 40.07 -36.06
C PRO A 88 10.76 39.34 -35.25
N GLU A 89 10.94 38.05 -34.92
CA GLU A 89 10.04 37.31 -34.04
C GLU A 89 10.36 37.59 -32.57
N GLU A 90 9.33 37.92 -31.78
CA GLU A 90 9.47 38.08 -30.34
C GLU A 90 9.40 36.73 -29.63
N GLU A 91 10.42 36.44 -28.81
CA GLU A 91 10.42 35.29 -27.91
C GLU A 91 9.45 35.46 -26.74
N GLU A 92 8.94 34.33 -26.24
CA GLU A 92 8.00 34.30 -25.11
C GLU A 92 8.69 34.69 -23.80
N ALA A 93 8.08 35.63 -23.07
CA ALA A 93 8.49 35.96 -21.70
C ALA A 93 7.97 34.91 -20.71
N ARG A 94 8.78 34.54 -19.72
CA ARG A 94 8.37 33.67 -18.60
C ARG A 94 8.41 34.44 -17.29
N TYR A 95 7.50 34.08 -16.40
CA TYR A 95 7.36 34.66 -15.06
C TYR A 95 7.78 33.64 -14.00
N LEU A 96 9.04 33.72 -13.59
CA LEU A 96 9.62 32.82 -12.60
C LEU A 96 9.21 33.26 -11.19
N PHE A 97 8.52 32.39 -10.44
CA PHE A 97 8.18 32.67 -9.04
C PHE A 97 9.37 32.39 -8.11
N ILE A 98 9.97 33.44 -7.55
CA ILE A 98 11.07 33.34 -6.59
C ILE A 98 10.52 33.45 -5.17
N SER A 99 10.75 32.43 -4.35
CA SER A 99 10.24 32.36 -2.97
C SER A 99 11.22 32.94 -1.94
N ASP A 100 10.67 33.51 -0.86
CA ASP A 100 11.43 33.81 0.36
C ASP A 100 11.34 32.60 1.30
N SER A 101 12.31 31.70 1.18
CA SER A 101 12.35 30.44 1.93
C SER A 101 13.40 30.49 3.02
N PHE A 102 13.02 30.06 4.22
CA PHE A 102 13.96 29.81 5.31
C PHE A 102 14.71 28.48 5.15
N PHE A 103 14.33 27.65 4.18
CA PHE A 103 15.01 26.40 3.86
C PHE A 103 16.10 26.65 2.83
N SER A 104 17.33 26.32 3.20
CA SER A 104 18.52 26.62 2.40
C SER A 104 19.50 25.47 2.35
N PHE A 105 19.38 24.55 3.30
CA PHE A 105 20.16 23.34 3.33
C PHE A 105 19.28 22.15 2.99
N ILE A 106 19.88 21.12 2.43
CA ILE A 106 19.17 19.89 2.10
C ILE A 106 19.90 18.68 2.67
N TRP A 107 19.14 17.62 2.92
CA TRP A 107 19.73 16.32 3.22
C TRP A 107 20.40 15.76 1.95
N TYR A 108 21.61 15.25 2.12
CA TYR A 108 22.25 14.33 1.20
C TYR A 108 22.30 12.96 1.86
N ALA A 109 22.01 11.91 1.11
CA ALA A 109 22.10 10.54 1.60
C ALA A 109 22.75 9.64 0.56
N VAL A 110 23.44 8.60 1.04
CA VAL A 110 24.07 7.58 0.20
C VAL A 110 24.17 6.26 0.93
N VAL A 111 24.01 5.16 0.18
CA VAL A 111 24.28 3.81 0.66
C VAL A 111 25.62 3.36 0.06
N PRO A 112 26.69 3.25 0.87
CA PRO A 112 27.97 2.73 0.38
C PRO A 112 27.82 1.26 -0.04
N ILE A 113 28.29 0.94 -1.25
CA ILE A 113 28.28 -0.43 -1.78
C ILE A 113 29.49 -1.19 -1.22
N ASP A 114 29.27 -2.05 -0.21
CA ASP A 114 30.27 -3.00 0.25
C ASP A 114 30.35 -4.18 -0.74
N ARG A 115 31.34 -4.12 -1.65
CA ARG A 115 31.59 -5.13 -2.71
C ARG A 115 31.90 -6.56 -2.21
N GLY A 116 31.81 -6.82 -0.90
CA GLY A 116 32.06 -8.12 -0.28
C GLY A 116 30.89 -8.74 0.48
N SER A 117 29.70 -8.12 0.50
CA SER A 117 28.54 -8.65 1.23
C SER A 117 27.28 -8.72 0.36
N ALA A 118 27.26 -9.71 -0.54
CA ALA A 118 25.98 -10.25 -0.97
C ALA A 118 25.31 -10.84 0.29
N GLU A 119 24.06 -10.43 0.57
CA GLU A 119 23.23 -10.98 1.66
C GLU A 119 23.56 -10.57 3.11
N THR A 120 23.60 -9.27 3.40
CA THR A 120 23.33 -8.80 4.78
C THR A 120 21.85 -8.45 4.95
N SER A 121 21.22 -8.97 6.01
CA SER A 121 19.85 -8.66 6.44
C SER A 121 19.62 -7.18 6.80
N SER A 122 20.68 -6.38 6.85
CA SER A 122 20.65 -4.95 7.13
C SER A 122 21.70 -4.19 6.31
N LYS A 123 21.44 -2.90 6.03
CA LYS A 123 22.24 -2.00 5.21
C LYS A 123 22.47 -0.68 5.94
N LYS A 124 23.59 -0.01 5.63
CA LYS A 124 23.99 1.27 6.23
C LYS A 124 23.69 2.41 5.29
N VAL A 125 22.98 3.43 5.76
CA VAL A 125 22.74 4.70 5.07
C VAL A 125 23.60 5.77 5.73
N ARG A 126 24.42 6.46 4.94
CA ARG A 126 25.12 7.68 5.36
C ARG A 126 24.31 8.89 4.96
N MET A 127 24.20 9.88 5.84
CA MET A 127 23.49 11.12 5.58
C MET A 127 24.25 12.31 6.14
N TRP A 128 24.21 13.43 5.43
CA TRP A 128 24.79 14.71 5.85
C TRP A 128 24.03 15.87 5.22
N ILE A 129 24.38 17.09 5.62
CA ILE A 129 23.72 18.31 5.17
C ILE A 129 24.62 19.02 4.16
N ILE A 130 24.03 19.45 3.05
CA ILE A 130 24.73 20.23 2.01
C ILE A 130 24.05 21.59 1.79
N ASP A 131 24.86 22.58 1.45
CA ASP A 131 24.43 23.87 0.90
C ASP A 131 24.45 23.75 -0.63
N PRO A 132 23.30 23.77 -1.33
CA PRO A 132 23.25 23.61 -2.78
C PRO A 132 24.18 24.56 -3.54
N GLU A 133 24.37 25.80 -3.09
CA GLU A 133 25.19 26.81 -3.78
C GLU A 133 26.70 26.59 -3.57
N GLN A 134 27.10 25.79 -2.60
CA GLN A 134 28.50 25.52 -2.24
C GLN A 134 28.84 24.02 -2.28
N ALA A 135 27.92 23.20 -2.79
CA ALA A 135 28.07 21.75 -2.85
C ALA A 135 29.20 21.36 -3.82
N ASP A 136 29.92 20.29 -3.47
CA ASP A 136 30.94 19.75 -4.35
C ASP A 136 30.30 19.12 -5.60
N PRO A 137 30.94 19.15 -6.79
CA PRO A 137 30.41 18.50 -7.99
C PRO A 137 30.01 17.03 -7.80
N ALA A 138 30.69 16.29 -6.92
CA ALA A 138 30.31 14.90 -6.60
C ALA A 138 29.01 14.81 -5.78
N GLU A 139 28.74 15.80 -4.92
CA GLU A 139 27.48 15.91 -4.16
C GLU A 139 26.33 16.33 -5.10
N ILE A 140 26.58 17.27 -6.02
CA ILE A 140 25.60 17.70 -7.04
C ILE A 140 25.21 16.53 -7.96
N ASN A 141 26.20 15.75 -8.42
CA ASN A 141 25.98 14.61 -9.30
C ASN A 141 25.51 13.34 -8.57
N ASN A 142 25.24 13.39 -7.25
CA ASN A 142 24.86 12.24 -6.43
C ASN A 142 25.85 11.05 -6.47
N THR A 143 27.15 11.32 -6.60
CA THR A 143 28.22 10.31 -6.62
C THR A 143 29.10 10.31 -5.36
N ALA A 144 28.93 11.29 -4.47
CA ALA A 144 29.70 11.39 -3.24
C ALA A 144 29.35 10.28 -2.22
N LEU A 145 30.38 9.62 -1.67
CA LEU A 145 30.27 8.60 -0.61
C LEU A 145 30.55 9.13 0.81
N VAL A 146 31.13 10.32 0.89
CA VAL A 146 31.50 11.04 2.12
C VAL A 146 31.31 12.54 1.90
N PRO A 147 31.04 13.32 2.96
CA PRO A 147 30.84 14.75 2.83
C PRO A 147 32.12 15.47 2.39
N SER A 148 31.96 16.49 1.53
CA SER A 148 33.00 17.45 1.20
C SER A 148 33.46 18.22 2.44
N THR A 149 34.58 18.93 2.38
CA THR A 149 35.11 19.69 3.53
C THR A 149 34.07 20.71 4.05
N GLN A 150 33.35 21.36 3.14
CA GLN A 150 32.34 22.35 3.47
C GLN A 150 31.08 21.70 4.06
N SER A 151 30.54 20.68 3.39
CA SER A 151 29.38 19.93 3.87
C SER A 151 29.63 19.28 5.23
N ARG A 152 30.86 18.81 5.48
CA ARG A 152 31.30 18.28 6.79
C ARG A 152 31.28 19.34 7.88
N TYR A 153 31.72 20.56 7.58
CA TYR A 153 31.70 21.69 8.52
C TYR A 153 30.26 22.05 8.90
N ILE A 154 29.38 22.23 7.91
CA ILE A 154 27.96 22.54 8.10
C ILE A 154 27.28 21.44 8.93
N THR A 155 27.48 20.19 8.54
CA THR A 155 26.91 19.02 9.21
C THR A 155 27.32 18.92 10.68
N LYS A 156 28.61 19.14 11.00
CA LYS A 156 29.09 19.20 12.39
C LYS A 156 28.45 20.32 13.19
N HIS A 157 28.20 21.48 12.57
CA HIS A 157 27.52 22.59 13.24
C HIS A 157 26.08 22.20 13.62
N PHE A 158 25.31 21.63 12.69
CA PHE A 158 23.95 21.15 12.98
C PHE A 158 23.93 20.07 14.07
N TYR A 159 24.84 19.10 14.02
CA TYR A 159 24.97 18.08 15.07
C TYR A 159 25.21 18.70 16.46
N ASN A 160 26.15 19.64 16.57
CA ASN A 160 26.46 20.31 17.84
C ASN A 160 25.28 21.13 18.40
N ASN A 161 24.34 21.55 17.54
CA ASN A 161 23.13 22.27 17.92
C ASN A 161 21.91 21.34 18.14
N GLY A 162 22.11 20.02 18.18
CA GLY A 162 21.06 19.06 18.52
C GLY A 162 20.29 18.48 17.34
N GLN A 163 20.87 18.47 16.14
CA GLN A 163 20.29 17.78 14.98
C GLN A 163 20.54 16.26 15.04
N TYR A 164 19.47 15.48 14.98
CA TYR A 164 19.43 14.02 14.96
C TYR A 164 18.43 13.54 13.90
N PRO A 165 18.90 13.23 12.68
CA PRO A 165 18.03 12.82 11.59
C PRO A 165 17.37 11.47 11.85
N VAL A 166 16.14 11.35 11.37
CA VAL A 166 15.33 10.12 11.43
C VAL A 166 14.98 9.70 10.00
N ILE A 167 15.36 8.49 9.63
CA ILE A 167 14.88 7.83 8.41
C ILE A 167 13.52 7.22 8.72
N LYS A 168 12.52 7.53 7.91
CA LYS A 168 11.22 6.85 7.90
C LYS A 168 11.04 6.11 6.57
N LEU A 169 10.93 4.79 6.64
CA LEU A 169 10.64 3.94 5.49
C LEU A 169 9.14 4.02 5.12
N LYS A 170 8.79 3.66 3.88
CA LYS A 170 7.38 3.51 3.45
C LYS A 170 6.60 2.53 4.34
N SER A 171 7.28 1.50 4.86
CA SER A 171 6.75 0.52 5.83
C SER A 171 6.45 1.10 7.23
N LYS A 172 6.65 2.41 7.44
CA LYS A 172 6.50 3.15 8.70
C LYS A 172 7.53 2.80 9.78
N GLN A 173 8.52 1.97 9.47
CA GLN A 173 9.66 1.75 10.35
C GLN A 173 10.54 3.00 10.39
N THR A 174 10.97 3.39 11.58
CA THR A 174 11.82 4.56 11.80
C THR A 174 13.20 4.14 12.28
N HIS A 175 14.24 4.69 11.68
CA HIS A 175 15.64 4.39 11.98
C HIS A 175 16.37 5.69 12.33
N LEU A 176 17.00 5.71 13.50
CA LEU A 176 17.71 6.88 14.00
C LEU A 176 19.13 6.94 13.42
N GLY A 177 19.58 8.14 13.03
CA GLY A 177 20.94 8.39 12.57
C GLY A 177 21.92 8.56 13.73
N HIS A 178 23.04 7.82 13.69
CA HIS A 178 24.15 7.92 14.65
C HIS A 178 25.33 8.69 14.06
N PHE A 179 25.74 9.77 14.72
CA PHE A 179 26.80 10.64 14.21
C PHE A 179 28.19 10.00 14.26
N GLN A 180 28.96 10.15 13.19
CA GLN A 180 30.30 9.58 13.01
C GLN A 180 31.38 10.68 13.08
N LYS A 181 32.60 10.28 13.46
CA LYS A 181 33.75 11.22 13.59
C LYS A 181 34.09 11.98 12.30
N ASP A 182 33.81 11.35 11.17
CA ASP A 182 34.04 11.87 9.82
C ASP A 182 33.01 12.93 9.39
N GLY A 183 32.04 13.24 10.25
CA GLY A 183 31.09 14.35 10.09
C GLY A 183 29.88 14.04 9.20
N TYR A 184 29.28 12.87 9.41
CA TYR A 184 28.00 12.45 8.83
C TYR A 184 27.25 11.58 9.85
N TRP A 185 25.95 11.36 9.67
CA TRP A 185 25.18 10.37 10.43
C TRP A 185 25.10 9.05 9.65
N GLU A 186 25.08 7.93 10.37
CA GLU A 186 24.88 6.59 9.83
C GLU A 186 23.66 5.94 10.48
N ALA A 187 22.74 5.41 9.68
CA ALA A 187 21.57 4.66 10.13
C ALA A 187 21.57 3.25 9.50
N VAL A 188 21.05 2.27 10.23
CA VAL A 188 20.93 0.89 9.72
C VAL A 188 19.47 0.60 9.37
N ILE A 189 19.22 0.27 8.10
CA ILE A 189 17.90 -0.08 7.56
C ILE A 189 17.86 -1.57 7.17
N PRO A 190 16.68 -2.20 7.06
CA PRO A 190 16.54 -3.58 6.59
C PRO A 190 17.09 -3.76 5.16
N GLY A 191 17.71 -4.90 4.88
CA GLY A 191 18.35 -5.18 3.58
C GLY A 191 17.50 -5.94 2.57
N ASP A 192 16.24 -6.23 2.90
CA ASP A 192 15.36 -7.13 2.14
C ASP A 192 14.67 -6.46 0.94
N GLU A 193 14.69 -5.12 0.87
CA GLU A 193 14.08 -4.37 -0.23
C GLU A 193 15.13 -4.09 -1.33
N ARG A 194 14.85 -4.53 -2.58
CA ARG A 194 15.71 -4.29 -3.77
C ARG A 194 15.96 -2.81 -4.06
N PHE A 195 15.15 -1.93 -3.48
CA PHE A 195 15.31 -0.48 -3.46
C PHE A 195 14.74 0.04 -2.13
N ASN A 196 15.27 1.15 -1.61
CA ASN A 196 14.78 1.75 -0.37
C ASN A 196 14.36 3.19 -0.65
N ASP A 197 13.05 3.41 -0.59
CA ASP A 197 12.44 4.74 -0.55
C ASP A 197 12.26 5.17 0.89
N PHE A 198 12.89 6.27 1.27
CA PHE A 198 12.76 6.80 2.62
C PHE A 198 12.73 8.31 2.67
N HIS A 199 12.11 8.80 3.72
CA HIS A 199 12.07 10.22 4.03
C HIS A 199 13.00 10.49 5.21
N ILE A 200 13.83 11.52 5.08
CA ILE A 200 14.71 11.97 6.15
C ILE A 200 14.08 13.18 6.81
N TYR A 201 13.83 13.06 8.12
CA TYR A 201 13.31 14.13 8.95
C TYR A 201 14.40 14.68 9.86
N GLY A 202 14.47 16.01 9.97
CA GLY A 202 15.30 16.71 10.94
C GLY A 202 14.48 17.36 12.05
N GLN A 203 15.15 17.74 13.14
CA GLN A 203 14.62 18.74 14.07
C GLN A 203 14.70 20.13 13.41
N PRO A 204 13.82 21.07 13.79
CA PRO A 204 13.83 22.45 13.28
C PRO A 204 14.99 23.25 13.91
N ILE A 205 16.22 22.84 13.64
CA ILE A 205 17.45 23.53 14.04
C ILE A 205 17.82 24.52 12.94
N SER A 206 18.20 25.74 13.31
CA SER A 206 18.66 26.75 12.37
C SER A 206 20.17 26.94 12.43
N PHE A 207 20.81 27.12 11.27
CA PHE A 207 22.16 27.67 11.15
C PHE A 207 22.09 28.94 10.28
N GLN A 208 22.61 30.07 10.79
CA GLN A 208 22.49 31.36 10.11
C GLN A 208 21.04 31.74 9.77
N HIS A 209 20.08 31.44 10.67
CA HIS A 209 18.64 31.61 10.47
C HIS A 209 18.04 30.81 9.30
N ARG A 210 18.72 29.72 8.89
CA ARG A 210 18.28 28.84 7.80
C ARG A 210 18.15 27.40 8.28
N PHE A 211 17.17 26.68 7.73
CA PHE A 211 16.81 25.32 8.12
C PHE A 211 17.17 24.32 7.02
N VAL A 212 17.22 23.05 7.43
CA VAL A 212 17.32 21.90 6.52
C VAL A 212 15.91 21.50 6.09
N ILE A 213 15.68 21.37 4.79
CA ILE A 213 14.42 20.84 4.28
C ILE A 213 14.38 19.32 4.48
N ASP A 214 13.26 18.81 5.00
CA ASP A 214 13.00 17.38 5.01
C ASP A 214 12.88 16.86 3.56
N GLY A 215 13.37 15.65 3.30
CA GLY A 215 13.59 15.20 1.94
C GLY A 215 13.26 13.73 1.72
N GLN A 216 12.65 13.43 0.58
CA GLN A 216 12.54 12.07 0.06
C GLN A 216 13.83 11.68 -0.67
N HIS A 217 14.35 10.51 -0.33
CA HIS A 217 15.52 9.92 -0.95
C HIS A 217 15.20 8.50 -1.41
N THR A 218 15.79 8.15 -2.54
CA THR A 218 15.62 6.86 -3.20
C THR A 218 16.99 6.35 -3.57
N PHE A 219 17.25 5.09 -3.28
CA PHE A 219 18.46 4.39 -3.68
C PHE A 219 18.10 3.19 -4.54
N TYR A 220 18.91 2.96 -5.57
CA TYR A 220 18.77 1.84 -6.47
C TYR A 220 19.94 0.90 -6.26
N TRP A 221 19.66 -0.39 -6.11
CA TRP A 221 20.72 -1.38 -5.98
C TRP A 221 21.08 -1.90 -7.36
N PRO A 222 22.37 -2.06 -7.67
CA PRO A 222 22.76 -2.77 -8.87
C PRO A 222 22.29 -4.21 -8.73
N GLU A 223 21.39 -4.62 -9.64
CA GLU A 223 21.13 -6.04 -9.82
C GLU A 223 22.41 -6.74 -10.30
N PRO A 224 22.66 -8.00 -9.90
CA PRO A 224 23.76 -8.78 -10.43
C PRO A 224 23.73 -8.75 -11.96
N ALA A 225 24.87 -8.57 -12.60
CA ALA A 225 24.99 -8.74 -14.04
C ALA A 225 24.77 -10.23 -14.35
N GLU A 226 23.55 -10.60 -14.74
CA GLU A 226 23.28 -11.97 -15.17
C GLU A 226 23.89 -12.18 -16.57
N PRO A 227 24.37 -13.40 -16.89
CA PRO A 227 25.03 -13.68 -18.16
C PRO A 227 24.11 -13.37 -19.35
N ASN A 228 24.69 -12.77 -20.39
CA ASN A 228 24.00 -12.56 -21.66
C ASN A 228 23.88 -13.90 -22.41
N GLY A 229 22.75 -14.13 -23.08
CA GLY A 229 22.58 -15.28 -23.97
C GLY A 229 23.54 -15.23 -25.16
N GLU A 230 23.86 -16.39 -25.76
CA GLU A 230 24.81 -16.49 -26.88
C GLU A 230 24.31 -15.82 -28.18
N ARG A 231 23.00 -15.56 -28.30
CA ARG A 231 22.37 -14.85 -29.43
C ARG A 231 21.60 -13.64 -28.94
N GLU A 232 22.01 -12.44 -29.35
CA GLU A 232 21.34 -11.20 -29.00
C GLU A 232 20.69 -10.56 -30.24
N VAL A 233 19.39 -10.30 -30.17
CA VAL A 233 18.61 -9.61 -31.22
C VAL A 233 17.97 -8.35 -30.64
N SER A 234 18.06 -7.24 -31.36
CA SER A 234 17.47 -5.97 -30.95
C SER A 234 15.96 -5.92 -31.19
N LEU A 235 15.26 -5.14 -30.36
CA LEU A 235 13.84 -4.82 -30.48
C LEU A 235 13.67 -3.35 -30.90
N ARG A 236 12.84 -3.08 -31.91
CA ARG A 236 12.67 -1.73 -32.46
C ARG A 236 11.22 -1.43 -32.80
N LEU A 237 10.81 -0.17 -32.65
CA LEU A 237 9.59 0.33 -33.26
C LEU A 237 9.73 0.38 -34.78
N ALA A 238 8.60 0.43 -35.48
CA ALA A 238 8.61 0.69 -36.92
C ALA A 238 9.29 2.05 -37.22
N PRO A 239 10.09 2.18 -38.30
CA PRO A 239 10.80 3.42 -38.64
C PRO A 239 9.88 4.64 -38.67
N GLY A 240 10.30 5.73 -38.03
CA GLY A 240 9.51 6.98 -37.96
C GLY A 240 8.39 6.97 -36.93
N SER A 241 8.25 5.91 -36.12
CA SER A 241 7.31 5.90 -34.99
C SER A 241 7.77 6.86 -33.88
N PRO A 242 6.83 7.54 -33.20
CA PRO A 242 7.17 8.32 -32.02
C PRO A 242 7.67 7.40 -30.90
N LEU A 243 8.48 7.94 -29.99
CA LEU A 243 9.00 7.18 -28.84
C LEU A 243 7.84 6.64 -28.00
N SER A 244 7.97 5.39 -27.54
CA SER A 244 6.98 4.77 -26.64
C SER A 244 7.66 4.40 -25.33
N LEU A 245 7.03 4.73 -24.20
CA LEU A 245 7.61 4.52 -22.88
C LEU A 245 6.63 3.76 -21.99
N VAL A 246 7.16 2.73 -21.32
CA VAL A 246 6.44 1.90 -20.37
C VAL A 246 7.29 1.81 -19.11
N TRP A 247 6.72 2.01 -17.93
CA TRP A 247 7.46 1.96 -16.66
C TRP A 247 6.73 1.11 -15.62
N GLY A 248 7.46 0.65 -14.60
CA GLY A 248 6.93 -0.23 -13.57
C GLY A 248 5.88 0.47 -12.70
N THR A 249 4.86 -0.27 -12.27
CA THR A 249 3.74 0.27 -11.47
C THR A 249 4.10 0.51 -10.01
N CYS A 250 4.64 -0.52 -9.36
CA CYS A 250 5.19 -0.44 -8.01
C CYS A 250 6.68 -0.07 -8.02
N GLU A 251 7.35 -0.32 -9.15
CA GLU A 251 8.79 -0.11 -9.36
C GLU A 251 9.01 1.02 -10.39
N LEU A 252 8.58 2.25 -10.06
CA LEU A 252 8.65 3.40 -10.98
C LEU A 252 10.06 3.61 -11.57
N TYR A 253 11.12 3.19 -10.88
CA TYR A 253 12.51 3.29 -11.32
C TYR A 253 12.90 2.36 -12.48
N ARG A 254 12.09 1.35 -12.78
CA ARG A 254 12.25 0.53 -13.98
C ARG A 254 11.44 1.13 -15.11
N GLY A 255 12.09 1.30 -16.25
CA GLY A 255 11.48 1.88 -17.43
C GLY A 255 12.03 1.22 -18.69
N LEU A 256 11.15 1.09 -19.68
CA LEU A 256 11.43 0.57 -21.00
C LEU A 256 11.03 1.61 -22.04
N LEU A 257 12.04 2.18 -22.69
CA LEU A 257 11.89 3.13 -23.79
C LEU A 257 12.07 2.40 -25.12
N LEU A 258 11.01 2.36 -25.93
CA LEU A 258 11.02 1.81 -27.27
C LEU A 258 11.27 2.93 -28.29
N SER A 259 12.20 2.70 -29.20
CA SER A 259 12.50 3.56 -30.33
C SER A 259 12.70 2.73 -31.60
N ASP A 260 12.75 3.39 -32.75
CA ASP A 260 13.09 2.73 -34.03
C ASP A 260 14.60 2.42 -34.17
N THR A 261 15.44 2.93 -33.27
CA THR A 261 16.88 2.60 -33.22
C THR A 261 17.20 1.44 -32.27
N GLY A 262 16.35 1.21 -31.26
CA GLY A 262 16.52 0.15 -30.26
C GLY A 262 15.58 0.32 -29.06
N ALA A 263 15.52 -0.68 -28.20
CA ALA A 263 14.84 -0.60 -26.92
C ALA A 263 15.88 -0.29 -25.83
N LEU A 264 15.63 0.72 -24.99
CA LEU A 264 16.47 1.06 -23.84
C LEU A 264 15.74 0.70 -22.56
N ILE A 265 16.40 -0.02 -21.65
CA ILE A 265 15.88 -0.34 -20.33
C ILE A 265 16.69 0.38 -19.26
N THR A 266 16.01 0.80 -18.20
CA THR A 266 16.64 1.35 -17.00
C THR A 266 16.20 0.58 -15.76
N LYS A 267 17.08 0.56 -14.75
CA LYS A 267 16.83 0.03 -13.41
C LYS A 267 17.09 1.08 -12.33
N ASN A 268 17.17 2.36 -12.72
CA ASN A 268 17.46 3.48 -11.82
C ASN A 268 16.91 4.81 -12.37
N ALA A 269 15.67 4.80 -12.85
CA ALA A 269 14.94 5.99 -13.30
C ALA A 269 15.65 6.77 -14.42
N PHE A 270 16.27 6.05 -15.36
CA PHE A 270 17.06 6.56 -16.49
C PHE A 270 18.30 7.37 -16.11
N LEU A 271 18.77 7.30 -14.85
CA LEU A 271 20.12 7.77 -14.51
C LEU A 271 21.18 7.02 -15.32
N THR A 272 20.93 5.73 -15.56
CA THR A 272 21.65 4.94 -16.57
C THR A 272 20.64 4.13 -17.38
N SER A 273 20.96 3.87 -18.64
CA SER A 273 20.17 3.01 -19.51
C SER A 273 21.07 2.09 -20.33
N GLU A 274 20.59 0.89 -20.60
CA GLU A 274 21.26 -0.10 -21.46
C GLU A 274 20.35 -0.50 -22.62
N GLU A 275 20.94 -0.91 -23.75
CA GLU A 275 20.16 -1.49 -24.84
C GLU A 275 19.62 -2.85 -24.42
N LEU A 276 18.29 -2.99 -24.47
CA LEU A 276 17.61 -4.24 -24.23
C LEU A 276 17.64 -5.08 -25.51
N LYS A 277 18.40 -6.17 -25.45
CA LYS A 277 18.38 -7.24 -26.46
C LYS A 277 17.78 -8.50 -25.88
N VAL A 278 17.29 -9.36 -26.77
CA VAL A 278 16.62 -10.61 -26.41
C VAL A 278 17.24 -11.79 -27.12
N ASP A 279 17.25 -12.94 -26.45
CA ASP A 279 17.53 -14.21 -27.11
C ASP A 279 16.26 -14.66 -27.83
N PRO A 280 16.29 -14.84 -29.17
CA PRO A 280 15.12 -15.24 -29.94
C PRO A 280 14.63 -16.66 -29.62
N GLY A 281 15.43 -17.49 -28.94
CA GLY A 281 15.10 -18.88 -28.65
C GLY A 281 14.85 -19.67 -29.94
N MET A 282 13.62 -20.15 -30.11
CA MET A 282 13.19 -20.87 -31.31
C MET A 282 12.62 -19.96 -32.42
N LEU A 283 12.49 -18.65 -32.16
CA LEU A 283 11.90 -17.72 -33.13
C LEU A 283 12.88 -17.42 -34.26
N PRO A 284 12.41 -17.42 -35.53
CA PRO A 284 13.26 -17.07 -36.65
C PRO A 284 13.61 -15.59 -36.60
N VAL A 285 14.91 -15.27 -36.62
CA VAL A 285 15.38 -13.89 -36.66
C VAL A 285 15.02 -13.28 -38.03
N PRO A 286 14.34 -12.12 -38.09
CA PRO A 286 14.00 -11.48 -39.35
C PRO A 286 15.24 -11.11 -40.18
N PRO A 287 15.14 -10.99 -41.51
CA PRO A 287 16.26 -10.61 -42.37
C PRO A 287 16.91 -9.28 -42.00
N GLY A 288 16.15 -8.36 -41.39
CA GLY A 288 16.64 -7.07 -40.91
C GLY A 288 17.48 -7.14 -39.63
N GLY A 289 17.57 -8.31 -38.97
CA GLY A 289 18.36 -8.50 -37.74
C GLY A 289 17.74 -7.94 -36.46
N TYR A 290 16.46 -7.57 -36.50
CA TYR A 290 15.71 -7.06 -35.34
C TYR A 290 14.24 -7.48 -35.41
N PHE A 291 13.58 -7.54 -34.26
CA PHE A 291 12.12 -7.71 -34.18
C PHE A 291 11.42 -6.35 -34.16
N THR A 292 10.32 -6.24 -34.91
CA THR A 292 9.48 -5.03 -34.90
C THR A 292 8.44 -5.15 -33.79
N VAL A 293 8.49 -4.25 -32.82
CA VAL A 293 7.58 -4.15 -31.68
C VAL A 293 6.68 -2.95 -31.85
N ASP A 294 5.44 -3.04 -31.41
CA ASP A 294 4.51 -1.91 -31.37
C ASP A 294 3.97 -1.61 -29.96
N GLN A 295 3.92 -2.61 -29.07
CA GLN A 295 3.54 -2.46 -27.67
C GLN A 295 4.37 -3.35 -26.75
N ALA A 296 4.54 -2.93 -25.50
CA ALA A 296 5.16 -3.72 -24.45
C ALA A 296 4.48 -3.51 -23.10
N ALA A 297 4.61 -4.47 -22.20
CA ALA A 297 4.24 -4.34 -20.79
C ALA A 297 5.43 -4.77 -19.91
N LEU A 298 5.73 -3.95 -18.91
CA LEU A 298 6.80 -4.20 -17.95
C LEU A 298 6.20 -4.73 -16.65
N LEU A 299 6.41 -6.03 -16.39
CA LEU A 299 5.89 -6.73 -15.22
C LEU A 299 7.04 -7.01 -14.22
N GLU A 300 6.69 -7.36 -12.98
CA GLU A 300 7.70 -7.63 -11.93
C GLU A 300 8.70 -8.72 -12.38
N ASP A 301 8.17 -9.79 -12.96
CA ASP A 301 8.94 -11.00 -13.31
C ASP A 301 9.40 -11.08 -14.77
N GLY A 302 9.06 -10.10 -15.62
CA GLY A 302 9.41 -10.16 -17.03
C GLY A 302 8.83 -9.03 -17.86
N ILE A 303 9.04 -9.12 -19.17
CA ILE A 303 8.56 -8.16 -20.16
C ILE A 303 7.77 -8.89 -21.23
N ILE A 304 6.58 -8.39 -21.55
CA ILE A 304 5.80 -8.91 -22.67
C ILE A 304 5.93 -7.95 -23.84
N PHE A 305 6.25 -8.49 -25.00
CA PHE A 305 6.31 -7.76 -26.27
C PHE A 305 5.20 -8.21 -27.19
N ARG A 306 4.59 -7.26 -27.90
CA ARG A 306 3.77 -7.55 -29.07
C ARG A 306 4.61 -7.41 -30.33
N ILE A 307 4.75 -8.52 -31.06
CA ILE A 307 5.51 -8.62 -32.30
C ILE A 307 4.59 -9.25 -33.34
N ASP A 308 4.36 -8.55 -34.45
CA ASP A 308 3.49 -8.98 -35.56
C ASP A 308 2.09 -9.48 -35.13
N GLY A 309 1.52 -8.87 -34.08
CA GLY A 309 0.20 -9.23 -33.56
C GLY A 309 0.15 -10.49 -32.68
N ALA A 310 1.31 -11.08 -32.36
CA ALA A 310 1.49 -12.13 -31.38
C ALA A 310 2.15 -11.58 -30.10
N LEU A 311 1.97 -12.27 -28.96
CA LEU A 311 2.60 -11.89 -27.69
C LEU A 311 3.70 -12.86 -27.31
N TYR A 312 4.82 -12.28 -26.90
CA TYR A 312 6.00 -13.03 -26.47
C TYR A 312 6.46 -12.57 -25.09
N TRP A 313 6.75 -13.53 -24.23
CA TRP A 313 7.20 -13.30 -22.87
C TRP A 313 8.72 -13.45 -22.79
N ARG A 314 9.38 -12.44 -22.25
CA ARG A 314 10.79 -12.46 -21.85
C ARG A 314 10.85 -12.52 -20.33
N ASP A 315 11.23 -13.67 -19.79
CA ASP A 315 11.46 -13.83 -18.37
C ASP A 315 12.73 -13.09 -17.93
N ASN A 316 12.76 -12.55 -16.72
CA ASN A 316 13.95 -11.88 -16.20
C ASN A 316 15.13 -12.87 -16.03
N GLN A 317 14.87 -14.13 -15.65
CA GLN A 317 15.89 -15.14 -15.36
C GLN A 317 16.51 -15.71 -16.64
N ASP A 318 15.68 -16.27 -17.51
CA ASP A 318 16.16 -16.98 -18.71
C ASP A 318 16.47 -16.02 -19.87
N ARG A 319 15.86 -14.83 -19.88
CA ARG A 319 16.02 -13.77 -20.92
C ARG A 319 15.68 -14.21 -22.35
N VAL A 320 15.20 -15.44 -22.52
CA VAL A 320 14.72 -15.99 -23.79
C VAL A 320 13.30 -15.51 -24.06
N LEU A 321 13.07 -15.12 -25.31
CA LEU A 321 11.76 -14.79 -25.81
C LEU A 321 10.97 -16.07 -26.07
N THR A 322 9.89 -16.28 -25.34
CA THR A 322 9.08 -17.52 -25.38
C THR A 322 7.62 -17.22 -25.66
N GLU A 323 6.95 -18.17 -26.33
CA GLU A 323 5.50 -18.17 -26.45
C GLU A 323 4.89 -18.58 -25.10
N HIS A 324 4.02 -17.74 -24.54
CA HIS A 324 3.34 -18.09 -23.30
C HIS A 324 2.10 -18.95 -23.61
N PRO A 325 1.93 -20.15 -23.00
CA PRO A 325 0.89 -21.11 -23.39
C PRO A 325 -0.56 -20.60 -23.31
N GLN A 326 -0.80 -19.58 -22.47
CA GLN A 326 -2.13 -18.99 -22.25
C GLN A 326 -2.36 -17.69 -23.04
N LEU A 327 -1.34 -17.17 -23.74
CA LEU A 327 -1.47 -15.95 -24.52
C LEU A 327 -1.77 -16.26 -26.00
N PRO A 328 -2.53 -15.41 -26.70
CA PRO A 328 -2.82 -15.63 -28.11
C PRO A 328 -1.55 -15.47 -28.97
N THR A 329 -1.38 -16.38 -29.91
CA THR A 329 -0.24 -16.40 -30.85
C THR A 329 -0.49 -15.59 -32.13
N SER A 330 -1.67 -14.98 -32.29
CA SER A 330 -1.97 -14.07 -33.41
C SER A 330 -3.23 -13.24 -33.14
N GLY A 331 -3.34 -12.09 -33.84
CA GLY A 331 -4.53 -11.25 -33.86
C GLY A 331 -4.79 -10.43 -32.59
N VAL A 332 -3.76 -10.21 -31.75
CA VAL A 332 -3.86 -9.39 -30.55
C VAL A 332 -4.00 -7.91 -30.93
N MET A 333 -5.12 -7.30 -30.52
CA MET A 333 -5.44 -5.91 -30.84
C MET A 333 -4.80 -4.92 -29.87
N GLY A 334 -4.53 -5.33 -28.63
CA GLY A 334 -3.84 -4.50 -27.65
C GLY A 334 -3.53 -5.22 -26.35
N LEU A 335 -2.59 -4.64 -25.61
CA LEU A 335 -2.30 -4.99 -24.23
C LEU A 335 -2.20 -3.70 -23.39
N TYR A 336 -2.55 -3.81 -22.12
CA TYR A 336 -2.51 -2.70 -21.17
C TYR A 336 -2.02 -3.20 -19.82
N GLN A 337 -0.91 -2.65 -19.35
CA GLN A 337 -0.42 -2.90 -18.00
C GLN A 337 -1.17 -2.05 -16.99
N ARG A 338 -1.24 -2.52 -15.74
CA ARG A 338 -1.77 -1.73 -14.64
C ARG A 338 -0.99 -0.43 -14.49
N THR A 339 -1.62 0.60 -13.93
CA THR A 339 -0.99 1.91 -13.67
C THR A 339 -0.87 2.22 -12.18
N CYS A 340 -1.69 1.58 -11.35
CA CYS A 340 -1.65 1.65 -9.89
C CYS A 340 -0.94 0.43 -9.28
N CYS A 341 -0.28 0.61 -8.13
CA CYS A 341 0.39 -0.49 -7.46
C CYS A 341 -0.64 -1.40 -6.74
N ALA A 342 -0.72 -2.68 -7.09
CA ALA A 342 -1.75 -3.58 -6.57
C ALA A 342 -1.54 -3.93 -5.08
N SER A 343 -0.29 -3.99 -4.61
CA SER A 343 0.05 -4.29 -3.22
C SER A 343 -0.41 -3.22 -2.22
N ASN A 344 -0.68 -2.01 -2.71
CA ASN A 344 -1.24 -0.91 -1.93
C ASN A 344 -2.72 -1.13 -1.57
N TYR A 345 -3.41 -2.02 -2.26
CA TYR A 345 -4.84 -2.29 -2.06
C TYR A 345 -5.02 -3.42 -1.04
N PRO A 346 -5.76 -3.23 0.06
CA PRO A 346 -5.78 -4.15 1.21
C PRO A 346 -6.71 -5.36 0.98
N VAL A 347 -6.41 -6.15 -0.05
CA VAL A 347 -7.13 -7.38 -0.38
C VAL A 347 -6.42 -8.58 0.26
N GLN A 348 -7.21 -9.46 0.88
CA GLN A 348 -6.72 -10.72 1.44
C GLN A 348 -7.04 -11.87 0.47
N ASP A 349 -6.12 -12.82 0.34
CA ASP A 349 -6.27 -14.10 -0.37
C ASP A 349 -6.59 -14.02 -1.88
N VAL A 350 -6.49 -12.84 -2.50
CA VAL A 350 -6.73 -12.65 -3.94
C VAL A 350 -5.60 -11.84 -4.56
N GLU A 351 -4.95 -12.43 -5.55
CA GLU A 351 -3.98 -11.74 -6.40
C GLU A 351 -4.70 -11.01 -7.54
N LEU A 352 -4.56 -9.69 -7.59
CA LEU A 352 -5.17 -8.84 -8.63
C LEU A 352 -4.41 -8.94 -9.95
N SER A 353 -5.13 -8.83 -11.08
CA SER A 353 -4.51 -8.87 -12.41
C SER A 353 -3.57 -7.69 -12.64
N SER A 354 -2.39 -7.88 -13.25
CA SER A 354 -1.48 -6.78 -13.60
C SER A 354 -1.45 -6.46 -15.10
N LEU A 355 -2.01 -7.33 -15.94
CA LEU A 355 -2.10 -7.16 -17.39
C LEU A 355 -3.51 -7.42 -17.91
N ILE A 356 -3.93 -6.63 -18.90
CA ILE A 356 -5.10 -6.87 -19.75
C ILE A 356 -4.60 -7.09 -21.19
N VAL A 357 -5.13 -8.11 -21.85
CA VAL A 357 -4.88 -8.40 -23.27
C VAL A 357 -6.22 -8.58 -23.97
N TRP A 358 -6.40 -7.96 -25.13
CA TRP A 358 -7.63 -8.11 -25.91
C TRP A 358 -7.37 -8.40 -27.39
N GLN A 359 -8.30 -9.19 -27.93
CA GLN A 359 -8.45 -9.57 -29.33
C GLN A 359 -9.96 -9.56 -29.65
N ASP A 360 -10.34 -9.63 -30.92
CA ASP A 360 -11.74 -9.82 -31.30
C ASP A 360 -12.40 -10.97 -30.53
N ASN A 361 -13.46 -10.64 -29.77
CA ASN A 361 -14.21 -11.54 -28.89
C ASN A 361 -13.41 -12.27 -27.79
N LEU A 362 -12.19 -11.84 -27.46
CA LEU A 362 -11.38 -12.43 -26.38
C LEU A 362 -10.77 -11.34 -25.50
N LEU A 363 -10.98 -11.46 -24.19
CA LEU A 363 -10.36 -10.62 -23.17
C LEU A 363 -9.65 -11.53 -22.16
N LEU A 364 -8.37 -11.28 -21.92
CA LEU A 364 -7.56 -12.03 -20.97
C LEU A 364 -7.00 -11.06 -19.92
N VAL A 365 -7.07 -11.47 -18.65
CA VAL A 365 -6.55 -10.68 -17.53
C VAL A 365 -5.78 -11.58 -16.58
N GLY A 366 -4.65 -11.12 -16.07
CA GLY A 366 -3.90 -11.86 -15.07
C GLY A 366 -2.49 -11.33 -14.86
N PRO A 367 -1.82 -11.71 -13.77
CA PRO A 367 -0.42 -11.36 -13.53
C PRO A 367 0.56 -12.29 -14.26
N LYS A 368 0.21 -13.58 -14.31
CA LYS A 368 0.90 -14.68 -15.02
C LYS A 368 -0.08 -15.74 -15.53
N LYS A 369 -1.08 -16.09 -14.70
CA LYS A 369 -2.20 -16.96 -15.06
C LYS A 369 -3.35 -16.13 -15.58
N PHE A 370 -3.61 -16.22 -16.87
CA PHE A 370 -4.64 -15.46 -17.56
C PHE A 370 -6.00 -16.13 -17.38
N LYS A 371 -6.96 -15.33 -16.91
CA LYS A 371 -8.38 -15.68 -16.83
C LYS A 371 -9.12 -14.96 -17.95
N ASN A 372 -10.15 -15.60 -18.49
CA ASN A 372 -11.07 -14.94 -19.41
C ASN A 372 -12.36 -14.55 -18.66
N PRO A 373 -12.54 -13.28 -18.24
CA PRO A 373 -13.76 -12.83 -17.59
C PRO A 373 -14.95 -12.72 -18.57
N GLY A 374 -14.72 -12.86 -19.89
CA GLY A 374 -15.71 -12.71 -20.95
C GLY A 374 -15.88 -13.97 -21.80
N ARG A 375 -16.85 -14.83 -21.46
CA ARG A 375 -17.48 -15.66 -22.50
C ARG A 375 -18.96 -16.03 -22.30
N GLU A 376 -19.47 -16.26 -21.08
CA GLU A 376 -20.84 -16.82 -20.95
C GLU A 376 -21.89 -15.95 -20.24
N ASN A 377 -21.52 -15.11 -19.27
CA ASN A 377 -22.51 -14.31 -18.51
C ASN A 377 -22.68 -12.86 -19.01
N PHE A 378 -21.60 -12.19 -19.43
CA PHE A 378 -21.64 -10.77 -19.84
C PHE A 378 -22.61 -10.49 -21.01
N LEU A 379 -22.47 -11.25 -22.11
CA LEU A 379 -23.28 -11.09 -23.33
C LEU A 379 -24.76 -11.44 -23.10
N LYS A 380 -25.05 -12.40 -22.21
CA LYS A 380 -26.42 -12.78 -21.81
C LYS A 380 -27.09 -11.74 -20.92
N ILE A 381 -26.34 -11.14 -19.99
CA ILE A 381 -26.87 -10.18 -19.00
C ILE A 381 -27.09 -8.79 -19.62
N VAL A 382 -26.15 -8.30 -20.43
CA VAL A 382 -26.16 -6.92 -20.93
C VAL A 382 -26.93 -6.77 -22.25
N LEU A 383 -26.79 -7.72 -23.19
CA LEU A 383 -27.18 -7.47 -24.59
C LEU A 383 -28.39 -8.27 -25.09
N LYS A 384 -28.88 -9.29 -24.35
CA LYS A 384 -30.05 -10.15 -24.70
C LYS A 384 -30.08 -10.69 -26.16
N VAL A 385 -29.00 -10.59 -26.96
CA VAL A 385 -28.93 -10.93 -28.39
C VAL A 385 -27.47 -11.25 -28.76
N PRO A 386 -27.16 -12.23 -29.63
CA PRO A 386 -25.80 -12.50 -30.07
C PRO A 386 -25.45 -11.70 -31.34
N PRO A 387 -24.45 -10.80 -31.29
CA PRO A 387 -23.46 -10.74 -32.37
C PRO A 387 -22.06 -10.26 -31.92
N ARG A 388 -21.11 -10.27 -32.87
CA ARG A 388 -19.67 -9.99 -32.72
C ARG A 388 -19.39 -8.73 -31.90
N VAL A 389 -18.55 -8.86 -30.88
CA VAL A 389 -18.06 -7.76 -30.03
C VAL A 389 -16.60 -7.51 -30.36
N THR A 390 -16.30 -6.27 -30.72
CA THR A 390 -14.92 -5.81 -30.95
C THR A 390 -14.51 -4.92 -29.78
N TYR A 391 -13.43 -5.29 -29.10
CA TYR A 391 -12.82 -4.47 -28.06
C TYR A 391 -12.04 -3.34 -28.73
N LEU A 392 -12.41 -2.10 -28.46
CA LEU A 392 -11.73 -0.92 -29.00
C LEU A 392 -10.51 -0.55 -28.15
N THR A 393 -10.65 -0.62 -26.82
CA THR A 393 -9.57 -0.37 -25.86
C THR A 393 -9.95 -0.92 -24.48
N ALA A 394 -8.98 -1.13 -23.61
CA ALA A 394 -9.17 -1.58 -22.24
C ALA A 394 -8.20 -0.89 -21.28
N SER A 395 -8.60 -0.75 -20.02
CA SER A 395 -7.80 -0.13 -18.97
C SER A 395 -8.21 -0.68 -17.61
N PHE A 396 -7.34 -0.54 -16.61
CA PHE A 396 -7.74 -0.77 -15.22
C PHE A 396 -8.61 0.40 -14.73
N GLY A 397 -9.53 0.12 -13.82
CA GLY A 397 -10.49 1.11 -13.31
C GLY A 397 -9.93 1.95 -12.16
N SER A 398 -10.72 2.90 -11.66
CA SER A 398 -10.34 3.80 -10.55
C SER A 398 -10.04 3.06 -9.25
N HIS A 399 -10.65 1.89 -9.04
CA HIS A 399 -10.33 1.00 -7.95
C HIS A 399 -9.38 -0.10 -8.45
N PRO A 400 -8.32 -0.47 -7.70
CA PRO A 400 -7.39 -1.51 -8.13
C PRO A 400 -8.07 -2.85 -8.46
N ALA A 401 -9.15 -3.22 -7.77
CA ALA A 401 -9.92 -4.43 -8.08
C ALA A 401 -10.80 -4.36 -9.34
N SER A 402 -10.80 -3.25 -10.07
CA SER A 402 -11.69 -3.05 -11.22
C SER A 402 -10.91 -2.87 -12.52
N LEU A 403 -11.56 -3.24 -13.63
CA LEU A 403 -11.09 -2.98 -14.98
C LEU A 403 -12.26 -2.56 -15.87
N ALA A 404 -11.97 -1.94 -17.00
CA ALA A 404 -12.99 -1.50 -17.93
C ALA A 404 -12.56 -1.70 -19.38
N THR A 405 -13.55 -1.87 -20.23
CA THR A 405 -13.40 -2.05 -21.68
C THR A 405 -14.37 -1.15 -22.42
N LEU A 406 -13.87 -0.52 -23.49
CA LEU A 406 -14.70 0.13 -24.48
C LEU A 406 -14.97 -0.88 -25.60
N VAL A 407 -16.23 -1.24 -25.78
CA VAL A 407 -16.65 -2.24 -26.76
C VAL A 407 -17.50 -1.62 -27.85
N MET A 408 -17.22 -1.99 -29.09
CA MET A 408 -18.08 -1.70 -30.24
C MET A 408 -18.95 -2.91 -30.53
N TYR A 409 -20.25 -2.65 -30.63
CA TYR A 409 -21.26 -3.64 -30.97
C TYR A 409 -21.84 -3.31 -32.35
N SER A 410 -21.92 -4.31 -33.23
CA SER A 410 -22.64 -4.19 -34.51
C SER A 410 -23.70 -5.29 -34.65
N VAL A 411 -24.93 -4.88 -34.95
CA VAL A 411 -25.99 -5.78 -35.42
C VAL A 411 -26.06 -5.62 -36.93
N PRO A 412 -26.25 -6.70 -37.69
CA PRO A 412 -26.59 -6.59 -39.10
C PRO A 412 -27.77 -5.62 -39.31
N GLY A 413 -27.56 -4.55 -40.07
CA GLY A 413 -28.57 -3.52 -40.37
C GLY A 413 -28.73 -2.40 -39.33
N ALA A 414 -28.00 -2.42 -38.20
CA ALA A 414 -28.00 -1.34 -37.22
C ALA A 414 -26.70 -0.53 -37.25
N ILE A 415 -26.78 0.72 -36.80
CA ILE A 415 -25.61 1.59 -36.66
C ILE A 415 -24.77 1.10 -35.46
N PRO A 416 -23.46 0.87 -35.62
CA PRO A 416 -22.59 0.46 -34.53
C PRO A 416 -22.63 1.45 -33.37
N ARG A 417 -22.60 0.94 -32.13
CA ARG A 417 -22.53 1.77 -30.92
C ARG A 417 -21.40 1.32 -30.01
N ASN A 418 -20.80 2.31 -29.34
CA ASN A 418 -19.74 2.10 -28.36
C ASN A 418 -20.35 2.08 -26.96
N PHE A 419 -19.94 1.12 -26.14
CA PHE A 419 -20.34 0.99 -24.75
C PHE A 419 -19.11 0.87 -23.87
N LEU A 420 -19.13 1.56 -22.73
CA LEU A 420 -18.12 1.41 -21.69
C LEU A 420 -18.64 0.43 -20.65
N THR A 421 -17.89 -0.62 -20.38
CA THR A 421 -18.26 -1.64 -19.39
C THR A 421 -17.13 -1.88 -18.42
N SER A 422 -17.44 -2.00 -17.14
CA SER A 422 -16.50 -2.27 -16.07
C SER A 422 -16.75 -3.64 -15.44
N TYR A 423 -15.68 -4.28 -14.96
CA TYR A 423 -15.68 -5.56 -14.29
C TYR A 423 -14.95 -5.44 -12.96
N ASN A 424 -15.48 -6.10 -11.91
CA ASN A 424 -14.86 -6.14 -10.59
C ASN A 424 -14.30 -7.55 -10.33
N GLU A 425 -13.00 -7.64 -10.01
CA GLU A 425 -12.29 -8.90 -9.76
C GLU A 425 -12.65 -9.54 -8.41
N LEU A 426 -13.06 -8.74 -7.41
CA LEU A 426 -13.46 -9.22 -6.08
C LEU A 426 -14.90 -9.73 -6.06
N VAL A 427 -15.79 -9.06 -6.79
CA VAL A 427 -17.18 -9.45 -6.98
C VAL A 427 -17.44 -9.61 -8.47
N PRO A 428 -17.12 -10.78 -9.06
CA PRO A 428 -17.16 -11.05 -10.51
C PRO A 428 -18.48 -10.69 -11.16
N SER A 429 -18.59 -9.44 -11.60
CA SER A 429 -19.81 -8.86 -12.14
C SER A 429 -19.45 -7.74 -13.10
N TRP A 430 -20.28 -7.58 -14.13
CA TRP A 430 -20.11 -6.54 -15.14
C TRP A 430 -21.15 -5.45 -14.95
N ILE A 431 -20.72 -4.20 -15.09
CA ILE A 431 -21.56 -3.00 -15.02
C ILE A 431 -21.34 -2.21 -16.31
N THR A 432 -22.39 -1.60 -16.84
CA THR A 432 -22.32 -0.73 -18.02
C THR A 432 -22.42 0.72 -17.59
N SER A 433 -21.44 1.54 -17.96
CA SER A 433 -21.47 2.99 -17.71
C SER A 433 -22.40 3.69 -18.71
N THR A 434 -22.96 4.81 -18.28
CA THR A 434 -23.82 5.64 -19.12
C THR A 434 -23.04 6.66 -19.94
N PHE A 435 -21.74 6.84 -19.67
CA PHE A 435 -20.86 7.81 -20.30
C PHE A 435 -21.00 7.91 -21.82
N MET A 436 -20.83 6.79 -22.53
CA MET A 436 -20.87 6.77 -24.00
C MET A 436 -22.26 7.12 -24.57
N THR A 437 -23.32 7.01 -23.77
CA THR A 437 -24.70 7.36 -24.17
C THR A 437 -24.99 8.86 -24.03
N LYS A 438 -24.14 9.62 -23.34
CA LYS A 438 -24.27 11.08 -23.17
C LYS A 438 -23.93 11.86 -24.44
N PHE A 439 -23.06 11.30 -25.29
CA PHE A 439 -22.63 11.92 -26.55
C PHE A 439 -23.51 11.48 -27.72
N LYS A 440 -23.71 12.39 -28.70
CA LYS A 440 -24.30 11.99 -29.98
C LYS A 440 -23.26 11.22 -30.77
N LEU A 441 -23.70 10.21 -31.53
CA LEU A 441 -22.79 9.33 -32.27
C LEU A 441 -21.82 10.07 -33.21
N LYS A 442 -22.27 11.18 -33.82
CA LYS A 442 -21.47 12.03 -34.70
C LYS A 442 -20.38 12.85 -33.98
N ASP A 443 -20.56 13.06 -32.68
CA ASP A 443 -19.67 13.86 -31.83
C ASP A 443 -18.64 12.95 -31.11
N ILE A 444 -18.81 11.62 -31.16
CA ILE A 444 -17.83 10.66 -30.63
C ILE A 444 -16.65 10.60 -31.61
N PRO A 445 -15.41 10.87 -31.15
CA PRO A 445 -14.23 10.80 -31.99
C PRO A 445 -14.06 9.41 -32.61
N LYS A 446 -13.40 9.32 -33.77
CA LYS A 446 -13.06 8.01 -34.35
C LYS A 446 -11.76 7.49 -33.71
N GLY A 447 -11.71 6.17 -33.51
CA GLY A 447 -10.53 5.51 -32.97
C GLY A 447 -9.30 5.56 -33.90
N PRO A 448 -8.15 5.02 -33.46
CA PRO A 448 -7.95 4.22 -32.26
C PRO A 448 -8.10 5.04 -30.96
N PHE A 449 -8.52 4.37 -29.88
CA PHE A 449 -8.74 4.99 -28.58
C PHE A 449 -7.73 4.49 -27.55
N GLU A 450 -7.32 5.41 -26.68
CA GLU A 450 -6.63 5.11 -25.44
C GLU A 450 -7.53 5.49 -24.26
N MET A 451 -7.40 4.75 -23.16
CA MET A 451 -8.25 4.90 -21.99
C MET A 451 -7.41 4.79 -20.73
N ARG A 452 -7.67 5.67 -19.76
CA ARG A 452 -7.03 5.65 -18.44
C ARG A 452 -8.03 6.09 -17.39
N PHE A 453 -8.26 5.22 -16.40
CA PHE A 453 -8.96 5.64 -15.19
C PHE A 453 -7.99 6.33 -14.23
N LEU A 454 -8.54 7.28 -13.48
CA LEU A 454 -7.86 8.00 -12.42
C LEU A 454 -8.16 7.31 -11.10
N GLU A 455 -7.15 7.14 -10.25
CA GLU A 455 -7.38 6.75 -8.86
C GLU A 455 -8.30 7.79 -8.22
N SER A 456 -9.44 7.31 -7.71
CA SER A 456 -10.52 8.13 -7.12
C SER A 456 -11.50 7.24 -6.37
N ALA A 457 -12.25 7.81 -5.42
CA ALA A 457 -13.31 7.08 -4.74
C ALA A 457 -14.46 6.78 -5.71
N ASP A 458 -14.93 7.78 -6.46
CA ASP A 458 -15.91 7.59 -7.53
C ASP A 458 -15.24 7.47 -8.89
N ALA A 459 -15.69 6.53 -9.73
CA ALA A 459 -15.04 6.18 -10.97
C ALA A 459 -14.85 7.40 -11.88
N SER A 460 -13.60 7.64 -12.26
CA SER A 460 -13.17 8.80 -13.04
C SER A 460 -12.23 8.34 -14.16
N LEU A 461 -12.47 8.77 -15.40
CA LEU A 461 -11.79 8.28 -16.59
C LEU A 461 -11.49 9.37 -17.61
N LEU A 462 -10.41 9.14 -18.36
CA LEU A 462 -10.04 9.84 -19.57
C LEU A 462 -10.07 8.86 -20.74
N LEU A 463 -10.68 9.28 -21.84
CA LEU A 463 -10.78 8.52 -23.09
C LEU A 463 -10.35 9.44 -24.23
N TRP A 464 -9.29 9.11 -24.96
CA TRP A 464 -8.79 9.97 -26.03
C TRP A 464 -8.49 9.21 -27.30
N ASN A 465 -8.48 9.96 -28.40
CA ASN A 465 -7.93 9.52 -29.67
C ASN A 465 -6.73 10.42 -30.04
N LYS A 466 -6.40 10.52 -31.32
CA LYS A 466 -5.28 11.35 -31.78
C LYS A 466 -5.50 12.87 -31.66
N ASP A 467 -6.74 13.33 -31.50
CA ASP A 467 -7.07 14.76 -31.64
C ASP A 467 -7.81 15.35 -30.43
N THR A 468 -8.51 14.52 -29.65
CA THR A 468 -9.47 14.94 -28.63
C THR A 468 -9.38 14.06 -27.39
N ILE A 469 -9.63 14.65 -26.22
CA ILE A 469 -9.72 13.95 -24.93
C ILE A 469 -11.11 14.17 -24.36
N LEU A 470 -11.83 13.07 -24.13
CA LEU A 470 -13.09 13.05 -23.40
C LEU A 470 -12.83 12.66 -21.94
N TYR A 471 -13.62 13.20 -21.03
CA TYR A 471 -13.54 12.87 -19.61
C TYR A 471 -14.91 12.50 -19.04
N SER A 472 -14.90 11.62 -18.05
CA SER A 472 -16.03 11.33 -17.15
C SER A 472 -15.49 11.31 -15.73
N PHE A 473 -15.95 12.19 -14.86
CA PHE A 473 -15.52 12.26 -13.46
C PHE A 473 -16.68 11.94 -12.53
N HIS A 474 -16.35 11.26 -11.44
CA HIS A 474 -17.26 10.93 -10.34
C HIS A 474 -18.53 10.18 -10.77
N ASN A 475 -18.38 8.98 -11.36
CA ASN A 475 -19.50 8.12 -11.81
C ASN A 475 -20.43 8.80 -12.84
N ASP A 476 -19.87 9.43 -13.88
CA ASP A 476 -20.60 10.13 -14.94
C ASP A 476 -21.37 11.40 -14.50
N ASN A 477 -21.07 11.94 -13.30
CA ASN A 477 -21.67 13.18 -12.80
C ASN A 477 -21.18 14.40 -13.59
N GLU A 478 -19.88 14.44 -13.88
CA GLU A 478 -19.25 15.47 -14.71
C GLU A 478 -18.66 14.79 -15.94
N TRP A 479 -18.96 15.30 -17.12
CA TRP A 479 -18.46 14.71 -18.36
C TRP A 479 -18.37 15.76 -19.45
N GLY A 480 -17.47 15.53 -20.39
CA GLY A 480 -17.30 16.44 -21.51
C GLY A 480 -16.05 16.15 -22.30
N GLU A 481 -15.59 17.19 -22.97
CA GLU A 481 -14.38 17.22 -23.76
C GLU A 481 -13.42 18.25 -23.16
N ILE A 482 -12.15 17.88 -23.04
CA ILE A 482 -11.10 18.80 -22.61
C ILE A 482 -10.73 19.69 -23.79
N ARG A 483 -10.90 21.01 -23.62
CA ARG A 483 -10.71 21.97 -24.71
C ARG A 483 -9.63 23.02 -24.41
N PRO A 484 -8.88 23.47 -25.41
CA PRO A 484 -8.05 24.66 -25.28
C PRO A 484 -8.94 25.92 -25.28
N PHE A 485 -8.49 26.98 -24.60
CA PHE A 485 -9.25 28.24 -24.48
C PHE A 485 -9.66 28.87 -25.83
N ASN A 486 -8.74 28.87 -26.82
CA ASN A 486 -8.91 29.58 -28.10
C ASN A 486 -9.01 28.67 -29.33
N ALA A 487 -9.35 27.39 -29.17
CA ALA A 487 -9.45 26.47 -30.30
C ALA A 487 -10.53 25.41 -30.08
N SER A 488 -11.01 24.82 -31.19
CA SER A 488 -12.07 23.80 -31.15
C SER A 488 -11.61 22.51 -30.46
N HIS A 489 -10.39 22.05 -30.79
CA HIS A 489 -9.81 20.80 -30.30
C HIS A 489 -8.29 20.95 -30.11
N LEU A 490 -7.67 20.05 -29.34
CA LEU A 490 -6.23 20.08 -29.01
C LEU A 490 -5.34 20.07 -30.27
N SER A 491 -5.67 19.22 -31.25
CA SER A 491 -4.93 19.18 -32.51
C SER A 491 -4.92 20.53 -33.23
N ALA A 492 -6.06 21.25 -33.25
CA ALA A 492 -6.14 22.57 -33.86
C ALA A 492 -5.27 23.60 -33.12
N ALA A 493 -5.24 23.56 -31.78
CA ALA A 493 -4.35 24.40 -30.97
C ALA A 493 -2.86 24.07 -31.16
N ALA A 494 -2.55 22.86 -31.65
CA ALA A 494 -1.20 22.37 -31.88
C ALA A 494 -0.85 22.31 -33.38
N PHE A 495 -1.45 23.17 -34.21
CA PHE A 495 -1.17 23.27 -35.65
C PHE A 495 -1.39 21.96 -36.43
N GLY A 496 -2.41 21.19 -36.06
CA GLY A 496 -2.74 19.91 -36.68
C GLY A 496 -1.90 18.72 -36.18
N SER A 497 -1.08 18.92 -35.16
CA SER A 497 -0.34 17.83 -34.51
C SER A 497 -1.28 16.89 -33.74
N LYS A 498 -0.82 15.67 -33.47
CA LYS A 498 -1.58 14.63 -32.78
C LYS A 498 -1.12 14.48 -31.34
N ILE A 499 -2.02 13.99 -30.50
CA ILE A 499 -1.70 13.60 -29.12
C ILE A 499 -0.74 12.43 -29.16
N HIS A 500 0.42 12.59 -28.52
CA HIS A 500 1.46 11.58 -28.40
C HIS A 500 1.41 10.88 -27.04
N GLN A 501 1.22 11.62 -25.95
CA GLN A 501 1.23 11.06 -24.60
C GLN A 501 0.37 11.90 -23.64
N VAL A 502 -0.32 11.24 -22.71
CA VAL A 502 -1.00 11.86 -21.57
C VAL A 502 -0.35 11.38 -20.27
N ALA A 503 0.41 12.25 -19.61
CA ALA A 503 1.07 12.00 -18.33
C ALA A 503 0.25 12.58 -17.17
N LEU A 504 0.16 11.83 -16.07
CA LEU A 504 -0.60 12.18 -14.87
C LEU A 504 0.19 11.78 -13.63
N ASP A 505 0.23 12.66 -12.63
CA ASP A 505 0.74 12.37 -11.28
C ASP A 505 -0.39 12.15 -10.25
N HIS A 506 -0.05 11.80 -9.01
CA HIS A 506 -1.05 11.55 -7.96
C HIS A 506 -1.63 12.86 -7.39
N SER A 507 -0.94 13.97 -7.62
CA SER A 507 -1.41 15.33 -7.32
C SER A 507 -2.39 15.88 -8.38
N TRP A 508 -2.85 15.04 -9.31
CA TRP A 508 -3.82 15.38 -10.37
C TRP A 508 -3.33 16.41 -11.38
N ASN A 509 -2.03 16.55 -11.56
CA ASN A 509 -1.46 17.31 -12.66
C ASN A 509 -1.50 16.47 -13.94
N MET A 510 -2.13 16.98 -15.00
CA MET A 510 -2.18 16.33 -16.31
C MET A 510 -1.36 17.13 -17.32
N LEU A 511 -0.41 16.45 -17.97
CA LEU A 511 0.34 16.96 -19.11
C LEU A 511 -0.06 16.18 -20.37
N VAL A 512 -0.53 16.91 -21.37
CA VAL A 512 -0.79 16.37 -22.70
C VAL A 512 0.33 16.82 -23.62
N LYS A 513 1.13 15.85 -24.09
CA LYS A 513 2.21 16.07 -25.04
C LYS A 513 1.72 15.76 -26.45
N MET A 514 1.95 16.69 -27.36
CA MET A 514 1.73 16.51 -28.80
C MET A 514 2.96 15.93 -29.50
N GLU A 515 2.79 15.38 -30.70
CA GLU A 515 3.91 14.85 -31.51
C GLU A 515 4.94 15.94 -31.86
N ASN A 516 4.50 17.20 -32.06
CA ASN A 516 5.37 18.37 -32.27
C ASN A 516 5.91 19.00 -30.97
N ASN A 517 5.90 18.25 -29.87
CA ASN A 517 6.38 18.66 -28.55
C ASN A 517 5.71 19.88 -27.90
N ILE A 518 4.56 20.35 -28.44
CA ILE A 518 3.70 21.28 -27.71
C ILE A 518 3.13 20.57 -26.48
N LEU A 519 3.19 21.25 -25.33
CA LEU A 519 2.67 20.76 -24.06
C LEU A 519 1.43 21.55 -23.66
N PHE A 520 0.39 20.83 -23.28
CA PHE A 520 -0.78 21.38 -22.62
C PHE A 520 -0.85 20.87 -21.19
N TYR A 521 -1.29 21.73 -20.28
CA TYR A 521 -1.45 21.42 -18.87
C TYR A 521 -2.89 21.65 -18.43
N CYS A 522 -3.34 20.79 -17.52
CA CYS A 522 -4.62 20.92 -16.85
C CYS A 522 -4.57 20.16 -15.53
N LYS A 523 -5.23 20.67 -14.49
CA LYS A 523 -5.53 19.91 -13.28
C LYS A 523 -6.73 19.00 -13.57
N VAL A 524 -6.73 17.76 -13.09
CA VAL A 524 -7.94 16.93 -13.15
C VAL A 524 -9.09 17.65 -12.44
N GLY A 525 -10.27 17.67 -13.06
CA GLY A 525 -11.43 18.44 -12.63
C GLY A 525 -11.58 19.77 -13.38
N MET A 526 -10.52 20.29 -14.00
CA MET A 526 -10.62 21.40 -14.94
C MET A 526 -11.03 20.91 -16.32
N HIS A 527 -11.77 21.73 -17.06
CA HIS A 527 -12.31 21.38 -18.39
C HIS A 527 -11.53 22.04 -19.53
N GLU A 528 -10.66 22.99 -19.18
CA GLU A 528 -9.87 23.77 -20.13
C GLU A 528 -8.37 23.54 -19.88
N VAL A 529 -7.64 23.27 -20.96
CA VAL A 529 -6.18 23.15 -20.93
C VAL A 529 -5.51 24.48 -21.25
N VAL A 530 -4.35 24.69 -20.63
CA VAL A 530 -3.47 25.82 -20.88
C VAL A 530 -2.25 25.33 -21.66
N ARG A 531 -1.89 26.04 -22.73
CA ARG A 531 -0.64 25.77 -23.48
C ARG A 531 0.54 26.26 -22.64
N LEU A 532 1.53 25.41 -22.43
CA LEU A 532 2.78 25.78 -21.77
C LEU A 532 3.79 26.36 -22.78
N HIS A 533 4.79 27.08 -22.28
CA HIS A 533 5.83 27.66 -23.13
C HIS A 533 6.61 26.58 -23.88
N LYS A 534 7.15 26.95 -25.04
CA LYS A 534 7.99 26.05 -25.84
C LYS A 534 9.23 25.64 -25.04
N TRP A 535 9.37 24.34 -24.77
CA TRP A 535 10.53 23.77 -24.04
C TRP A 535 11.43 22.91 -24.92
N MET A 536 10.94 22.46 -26.08
CA MET A 536 11.65 21.55 -26.97
C MET A 536 11.35 21.91 -28.42
N GLU A 537 12.29 21.64 -29.32
CA GLU A 537 12.05 21.83 -30.76
C GLU A 537 11.00 20.84 -31.28
N PRO A 538 10.20 21.22 -32.30
CA PRO A 538 9.13 20.36 -32.82
C PRO A 538 9.60 18.98 -33.28
N ASP A 539 10.78 18.90 -33.89
CA ASP A 539 11.31 17.66 -34.48
C ASP A 539 12.12 16.80 -33.49
N SER A 540 12.30 17.27 -32.25
CA SER A 540 13.05 16.52 -31.24
C SER A 540 12.31 15.26 -30.80
N ARG A 541 13.04 14.15 -30.67
CA ARG A 541 12.47 12.88 -30.22
C ARG A 541 12.42 12.85 -28.69
N MET A 542 11.28 13.22 -28.12
CA MET A 542 11.09 13.35 -26.68
C MET A 542 9.87 12.56 -26.18
N VAL A 543 9.96 12.07 -24.94
CA VAL A 543 8.85 11.47 -24.18
C VAL A 543 8.94 11.88 -22.70
N LEU A 544 7.80 11.90 -22.01
CA LEU A 544 7.71 12.24 -20.58
C LEU A 544 7.80 10.98 -19.71
N TYR A 545 8.52 11.07 -18.60
CA TYR A 545 8.67 10.02 -17.60
C TYR A 545 8.42 10.60 -16.20
N LEU A 546 7.59 9.95 -15.39
CA LEU A 546 7.34 10.34 -14.01
C LEU A 546 8.28 9.55 -13.10
N ASN A 547 9.14 10.26 -12.35
CA ASN A 547 10.07 9.61 -11.42
C ASN A 547 9.41 9.31 -10.06
N GLN A 548 10.16 8.69 -9.13
CA GLN A 548 9.63 8.29 -7.81
C GLN A 548 9.28 9.45 -6.87
N LYS A 549 9.76 10.66 -7.15
CA LYS A 549 9.40 11.90 -6.45
C LYS A 549 8.20 12.60 -7.11
N GLU A 550 7.55 11.95 -8.07
CA GLU A 550 6.50 12.52 -8.91
C GLU A 550 6.93 13.77 -9.70
N GLN A 551 8.23 13.90 -9.97
CA GLN A 551 8.73 14.93 -10.89
C GLN A 551 8.74 14.40 -12.32
N ILE A 552 8.37 15.25 -13.26
CA ILE A 552 8.39 14.93 -14.69
C ILE A 552 9.80 15.14 -15.24
N ASN A 553 10.35 14.06 -15.79
CA ASN A 553 11.58 14.08 -16.56
C ASN A 553 11.24 14.00 -18.06
N MET A 554 11.96 14.78 -18.86
CA MET A 554 11.95 14.69 -20.31
C MET A 554 13.10 13.80 -20.77
N LEU A 555 12.76 12.73 -21.46
CA LEU A 555 13.72 11.81 -22.07
C LEU A 555 13.85 12.17 -23.55
N THR A 556 15.02 12.65 -23.96
CA THR A 556 15.31 13.05 -25.34
C THR A 556 16.33 12.10 -25.96
N LEU A 557 15.96 11.46 -27.06
CA LEU A 557 16.84 10.55 -27.78
C LEU A 557 17.55 11.28 -28.92
N THR A 558 18.87 11.41 -28.81
CA THR A 558 19.75 12.00 -29.84
C THR A 558 20.64 10.91 -30.44
N PRO A 559 21.38 11.21 -31.53
CA PRO A 559 22.41 10.30 -32.04
C PRO A 559 23.54 9.99 -31.04
N GLU A 560 23.78 10.87 -30.06
CA GLU A 560 24.80 10.71 -29.02
C GLU A 560 24.35 9.82 -27.87
N GLY A 561 23.04 9.67 -27.67
CA GLY A 561 22.44 8.81 -26.66
C GLY A 561 21.15 9.37 -26.08
N LEU A 562 20.77 8.85 -24.92
CA LEU A 562 19.61 9.29 -24.18
C LEU A 562 20.00 10.43 -23.22
N HIS A 563 19.36 11.59 -23.35
CA HIS A 563 19.50 12.71 -22.42
C HIS A 563 18.26 12.84 -21.54
N VAL A 564 18.47 12.96 -20.23
CA VAL A 564 17.41 13.12 -19.23
C VAL A 564 17.48 14.52 -18.65
N GLN A 565 16.36 15.25 -18.66
CA GLN A 565 16.25 16.59 -18.09
C GLN A 565 15.02 16.67 -17.19
N LYS A 566 15.13 17.25 -15.99
CA LYS A 566 13.95 17.50 -15.16
C LYS A 566 13.18 18.70 -15.70
N TYR A 567 11.85 18.57 -15.79
CA TYR A 567 10.97 19.63 -16.26
C TYR A 567 10.36 20.38 -15.07
N PRO A 568 10.56 21.71 -14.94
CA PRO A 568 10.01 22.51 -13.86
C PRO A 568 8.52 22.83 -14.08
N MET A 569 7.67 21.80 -14.09
CA MET A 569 6.23 21.87 -14.32
C MET A 569 5.54 22.93 -13.45
N VAL A 570 5.81 22.99 -12.14
CA VAL A 570 5.12 23.92 -11.23
C VAL A 570 5.45 25.38 -11.57
N MET A 571 6.68 25.64 -12.02
CA MET A 571 7.10 26.98 -12.44
C MET A 571 6.52 27.35 -13.80
N GLU A 572 6.55 26.43 -14.77
CA GLU A 572 5.99 26.64 -16.10
C GLU A 572 4.48 26.88 -16.07
N THR A 573 3.76 26.12 -15.25
CA THR A 573 2.32 26.28 -15.05
C THR A 573 2.00 27.63 -14.42
N LYS A 574 2.67 28.01 -13.33
CA LYS A 574 2.51 29.34 -12.71
C LYS A 574 2.85 30.48 -13.67
N SER A 575 3.89 30.32 -14.49
CA SER A 575 4.27 31.30 -15.50
C SER A 575 3.18 31.48 -16.55
N ALA A 576 2.69 30.37 -17.12
CA ALA A 576 1.69 30.38 -18.19
C ALA A 576 0.32 30.92 -17.73
N MET A 577 0.05 30.86 -16.42
CA MET A 577 -1.25 31.21 -15.84
C MET A 577 -1.24 32.51 -15.04
N LYS A 578 -0.12 33.23 -14.98
CA LYS A 578 0.00 34.46 -14.21
C LYS A 578 -1.08 35.48 -14.64
N GLY A 579 -1.94 35.86 -13.70
CA GLY A 579 -3.03 36.82 -13.94
C GLY A 579 -4.22 36.26 -14.71
N SER A 580 -4.37 34.93 -14.77
CA SER A 580 -5.50 34.24 -15.41
C SER A 580 -6.62 33.93 -14.41
N TYR A 581 -7.81 33.59 -14.92
CA TYR A 581 -8.91 33.09 -14.09
C TYR A 581 -8.72 31.65 -13.60
N HIS A 582 -7.64 30.97 -14.01
CA HIS A 582 -7.29 29.62 -13.56
C HIS A 582 -6.50 29.59 -12.25
N ASP A 583 -6.42 30.73 -11.55
CA ASP A 583 -5.78 30.85 -10.24
C ASP A 583 -6.46 29.97 -9.18
N CYS A 584 -5.67 29.42 -8.26
CA CYS A 584 -6.18 28.55 -7.22
C CYS A 584 -7.13 29.31 -6.27
N PRO A 585 -8.33 28.79 -6.00
CA PRO A 585 -9.28 29.45 -5.10
C PRO A 585 -8.90 29.33 -3.63
N PHE A 586 -7.88 28.54 -3.28
CA PHE A 586 -7.37 28.34 -1.92
C PHE A 586 -5.85 28.51 -1.87
N ILE A 587 -5.33 28.76 -0.66
CA ILE A 587 -3.91 28.94 -0.37
C ILE A 587 -3.27 27.60 0.01
N SER A 588 -3.92 26.83 0.88
CA SER A 588 -3.46 25.50 1.29
C SER A 588 -4.62 24.53 1.53
N PHE A 589 -4.34 23.24 1.30
CA PHE A 589 -5.25 22.14 1.61
C PHE A 589 -4.42 20.99 2.21
N GLU A 590 -4.71 20.65 3.46
CA GLU A 590 -3.96 19.66 4.24
C GLU A 590 -4.93 18.69 4.92
N HIS A 591 -4.49 17.47 5.21
CA HIS A 591 -5.31 16.49 5.92
C HIS A 591 -4.47 15.43 6.64
N SER A 592 -5.06 14.78 7.64
CA SER A 592 -4.43 13.68 8.40
C SER A 592 -4.43 12.33 7.67
N MET A 593 -5.08 12.24 6.50
CA MET A 593 -5.14 11.03 5.71
C MET A 593 -3.80 10.80 4.98
N ASN A 594 -2.89 10.10 5.65
CA ASN A 594 -1.49 9.96 5.23
C ASN A 594 -1.06 8.50 5.02
N THR A 595 -2.00 7.56 5.06
CA THR A 595 -1.71 6.15 4.80
C THR A 595 -2.61 5.59 3.72
N ILE A 596 -2.04 4.76 2.86
CA ILE A 596 -2.74 4.15 1.73
C ILE A 596 -3.87 3.23 2.20
N SER A 597 -3.68 2.49 3.30
CA SER A 597 -4.69 1.58 3.84
C SER A 597 -4.83 1.66 5.36
N TYR A 598 -6.09 1.58 5.82
CA TYR A 598 -6.49 1.48 7.21
C TYR A 598 -7.29 0.20 7.42
N ASN A 599 -7.21 -0.40 8.62
CA ASN A 599 -8.03 -1.55 8.99
C ASN A 599 -9.08 -1.09 10.02
N MET A 600 -10.33 -1.51 9.84
CA MET A 600 -11.45 -1.21 10.74
C MET A 600 -12.13 -2.52 11.15
N ASP A 601 -11.99 -2.89 12.41
CA ASP A 601 -12.71 -4.02 12.99
C ASP A 601 -14.05 -3.57 13.60
N LYS A 602 -14.83 -4.51 14.11
CA LYS A 602 -16.12 -4.21 14.76
C LYS A 602 -15.94 -3.30 15.97
N GLY A 603 -16.77 -2.26 16.05
CA GLY A 603 -16.71 -1.30 17.15
C GLY A 603 -15.51 -0.35 17.13
N ASP A 604 -14.57 -0.50 16.18
CA ASP A 604 -13.46 0.43 16.04
C ASP A 604 -13.95 1.79 15.57
N GLN A 605 -13.27 2.84 16.06
CA GLN A 605 -13.52 4.22 15.71
C GLN A 605 -12.19 4.92 15.41
N MET A 606 -12.19 5.71 14.34
CA MET A 606 -11.04 6.49 13.88
C MET A 606 -11.47 7.94 13.61
N VAL A 607 -10.54 8.87 13.80
CA VAL A 607 -10.77 10.29 13.55
C VAL A 607 -9.76 10.78 12.50
N LEU A 608 -10.27 11.41 11.45
CA LEU A 608 -9.49 12.13 10.45
C LEU A 608 -9.82 13.62 10.49
N TRP A 609 -8.89 14.47 10.04
CA TRP A 609 -9.14 15.89 9.84
C TRP A 609 -8.65 16.34 8.45
N ALA A 610 -9.29 17.38 7.93
CA ALA A 610 -8.87 18.12 6.75
C ALA A 610 -9.03 19.62 7.02
N GLN A 611 -8.05 20.41 6.59
CA GLN A 611 -8.01 21.86 6.71
C GLN A 611 -7.87 22.47 5.31
N ILE A 612 -8.67 23.50 5.04
CA ILE A 612 -8.52 24.34 3.85
C ILE A 612 -8.47 25.80 4.25
N VAL A 613 -7.48 26.51 3.69
CA VAL A 613 -7.25 27.94 3.94
C VAL A 613 -7.40 28.68 2.63
N TYR A 614 -8.24 29.71 2.57
CA TYR A 614 -8.54 30.43 1.33
C TYR A 614 -8.80 31.93 1.57
N PRO A 615 -8.64 32.79 0.56
CA PRO A 615 -8.97 34.22 0.70
C PRO A 615 -10.46 34.44 0.95
N GLU A 616 -10.80 35.42 1.78
CA GLU A 616 -12.18 35.70 2.18
C GLU A 616 -13.14 35.81 0.97
N GLY A 617 -14.34 35.21 1.09
CA GLY A 617 -15.40 35.33 0.09
C GLY A 617 -15.35 34.34 -1.08
N LYS A 618 -14.41 33.36 -1.08
CA LYS A 618 -14.34 32.29 -2.11
C LYS A 618 -15.27 31.10 -1.84
N GLY A 619 -15.67 30.87 -0.59
CA GLY A 619 -16.61 29.80 -0.22
C GLY A 619 -16.11 28.38 -0.52
N VAL A 620 -14.83 28.11 -0.30
CA VAL A 620 -14.22 26.79 -0.53
C VAL A 620 -14.43 25.89 0.69
N HIS A 621 -14.69 24.61 0.48
CA HIS A 621 -14.84 23.61 1.54
C HIS A 621 -14.30 22.24 1.11
N VAL A 622 -14.17 21.35 2.10
CA VAL A 622 -13.71 19.97 1.89
C VAL A 622 -14.87 19.13 1.33
N LYS A 623 -14.65 18.53 0.16
CA LYS A 623 -15.53 17.53 -0.45
C LYS A 623 -15.05 16.14 -0.04
N PHE A 624 -15.96 15.37 0.57
CA PHE A 624 -15.73 14.00 0.99
C PHE A 624 -16.41 13.04 0.01
N LEU A 625 -15.63 12.17 -0.62
CA LEU A 625 -16.12 11.16 -1.56
C LEU A 625 -15.82 9.76 -1.01
N SER A 626 -16.75 8.83 -1.23
CA SER A 626 -16.61 7.47 -0.72
C SER A 626 -17.30 6.45 -1.62
N ASN A 627 -16.59 5.36 -1.90
CA ASN A 627 -17.17 4.17 -2.50
C ASN A 627 -17.43 3.11 -1.41
N ASN A 628 -18.59 2.43 -1.48
CA ASN A 628 -19.09 1.51 -0.45
C ASN A 628 -19.26 2.15 0.94
N ALA A 629 -19.67 3.42 0.99
CA ALA A 629 -19.85 4.16 2.24
C ALA A 629 -20.77 3.45 3.25
N ASP A 630 -21.74 2.66 2.78
CA ASP A 630 -22.70 1.92 3.60
C ASP A 630 -22.06 0.93 4.61
N LEU A 631 -20.78 0.57 4.43
CA LEU A 631 -20.04 -0.29 5.35
C LEU A 631 -19.57 0.42 6.62
N LEU A 632 -19.52 1.76 6.62
CA LEU A 632 -19.01 2.57 7.72
C LEU A 632 -20.00 3.67 8.11
N TYR A 633 -20.08 3.96 9.40
CA TYR A 633 -20.76 5.14 9.91
C TYR A 633 -19.76 6.30 9.93
N ILE A 634 -20.07 7.37 9.20
CA ILE A 634 -19.19 8.53 9.03
C ILE A 634 -19.94 9.78 9.47
N GLU A 635 -19.40 10.46 10.49
CA GLU A 635 -19.92 11.72 11.00
C GLU A 635 -18.94 12.84 10.66
N GLN A 636 -19.41 13.89 10.00
CA GLN A 636 -18.63 15.06 9.62
C GLN A 636 -18.95 16.24 10.52
N LYS A 637 -17.92 16.92 11.03
CA LYS A 637 -18.02 18.16 11.80
C LYS A 637 -17.10 19.20 11.21
N SER A 638 -17.66 20.33 10.76
CA SER A 638 -16.87 21.42 10.19
C SER A 638 -16.89 22.63 11.13
N HIS A 639 -15.74 23.24 11.32
CA HIS A 639 -15.52 24.48 12.06
C HIS A 639 -14.93 25.53 11.11
N PHE A 640 -15.44 26.76 11.20
CA PHE A 640 -15.06 27.88 10.35
C PHE A 640 -14.45 28.98 11.22
N GLU A 641 -13.32 29.52 10.76
CA GLU A 641 -12.63 30.64 11.38
C GLU A 641 -12.18 31.63 10.29
N GLY A 642 -12.47 32.92 10.46
CA GLY A 642 -12.01 33.98 9.56
C GLY A 642 -11.10 34.97 10.29
N VAL A 643 -9.89 35.18 9.78
CA VAL A 643 -8.88 36.10 10.36
C VAL A 643 -8.12 36.81 9.25
N ASN A 644 -7.97 38.14 9.33
CA ASN A 644 -7.12 38.94 8.44
C ASN A 644 -7.31 38.65 6.93
N SER A 645 -8.55 38.71 6.43
CA SER A 645 -8.92 38.48 5.01
C SER A 645 -8.68 37.05 4.51
N VAL A 646 -8.51 36.09 5.42
CA VAL A 646 -8.34 34.67 5.13
C VAL A 646 -9.37 33.88 5.94
N ASP A 647 -10.04 32.97 5.25
CA ASP A 647 -11.00 32.02 5.82
C ASP A 647 -10.35 30.64 5.93
N THR A 648 -10.59 29.97 7.05
CA THR A 648 -10.13 28.61 7.34
C THR A 648 -11.32 27.72 7.66
N VAL A 649 -11.37 26.55 7.04
CA VAL A 649 -12.36 25.51 7.34
C VAL A 649 -11.64 24.25 7.79
N ASN A 650 -11.84 23.90 9.07
CA ASN A 650 -11.36 22.68 9.68
C ASN A 650 -12.50 21.66 9.73
N THR A 651 -12.35 20.53 9.05
CA THR A 651 -13.35 19.45 9.03
C THR A 651 -12.79 18.21 9.68
N THR A 652 -13.52 17.66 10.65
CA THR A 652 -13.23 16.40 11.33
C THR A 652 -14.21 15.32 10.87
N PHE A 653 -13.70 14.15 10.54
CA PHE A 653 -14.45 12.96 10.15
C PHE A 653 -14.28 11.89 11.22
N ILE A 654 -15.38 11.47 11.84
CA ILE A 654 -15.42 10.36 12.80
C ILE A 654 -15.96 9.13 12.05
N ILE A 655 -15.09 8.17 11.81
CA ILE A 655 -15.36 6.97 11.02
C ILE A 655 -15.46 5.78 11.97
N SER A 656 -16.51 4.99 11.90
CA SER A 656 -16.74 3.89 12.84
C SER A 656 -17.53 2.73 12.23
N GLN A 657 -17.31 1.53 12.74
CA GLN A 657 -18.13 0.36 12.42
C GLN A 657 -19.14 0.14 13.56
N LYS A 658 -20.44 0.35 13.29
CA LYS A 658 -21.51 0.36 14.32
C LYS A 658 -22.62 -0.67 14.10
N VAL A 659 -22.38 -1.71 13.31
CA VAL A 659 -23.40 -2.74 13.07
C VAL A 659 -23.50 -3.65 14.30
N ASP A 660 -24.72 -3.91 14.78
CA ASP A 660 -24.97 -4.88 15.84
C ASP A 660 -25.26 -6.27 15.25
N TYR A 661 -24.46 -7.25 15.64
CA TYR A 661 -24.53 -8.66 15.23
C TYR A 661 -25.20 -9.55 16.27
N SER A 662 -25.58 -9.02 17.45
CA SER A 662 -26.05 -9.81 18.60
C SER A 662 -27.34 -10.59 18.35
N ASP A 663 -28.26 -10.01 17.59
CA ASP A 663 -29.59 -10.56 17.33
C ASP A 663 -29.81 -10.85 15.81
N ALA A 664 -28.73 -11.03 15.06
CA ALA A 664 -28.78 -11.26 13.62
C ALA A 664 -29.44 -12.62 13.27
N THR A 665 -30.34 -12.62 12.28
CA THR A 665 -30.99 -13.85 11.78
C THR A 665 -30.00 -14.82 11.15
N SER A 666 -28.98 -14.28 10.47
CA SER A 666 -27.84 -15.02 9.94
C SER A 666 -26.58 -14.19 10.14
N TYR A 667 -25.81 -14.55 11.18
CA TYR A 667 -24.56 -13.87 11.53
C TYR A 667 -23.58 -13.85 10.35
N THR A 668 -23.35 -15.00 9.71
CA THR A 668 -22.38 -15.15 8.62
C THR A 668 -22.77 -14.36 7.38
N HIS A 669 -24.06 -14.22 7.10
CA HIS A 669 -24.53 -13.40 5.99
C HIS A 669 -24.39 -11.91 6.30
N LEU A 670 -24.72 -11.50 7.54
CA LEU A 670 -24.58 -10.11 7.95
C LEU A 670 -23.11 -9.67 7.95
N THR A 671 -22.20 -10.47 8.53
CA THR A 671 -20.76 -10.16 8.52
C THR A 671 -20.25 -9.95 7.10
N LYS A 672 -20.53 -10.88 6.18
CA LYS A 672 -20.17 -10.76 4.75
C LYS A 672 -20.73 -9.51 4.08
N LYS A 673 -21.97 -9.13 4.39
CA LYS A 673 -22.61 -7.93 3.82
C LYS A 673 -21.99 -6.62 4.34
N THR A 674 -21.45 -6.65 5.55
CA THR A 674 -20.93 -5.47 6.27
C THR A 674 -19.40 -5.43 6.35
N SER A 675 -18.73 -6.32 5.62
CA SER A 675 -17.28 -6.37 5.46
C SER A 675 -16.92 -6.09 4.02
N GLY A 676 -15.76 -5.50 3.77
CA GLY A 676 -15.28 -5.17 2.44
C GLY A 676 -14.33 -3.99 2.47
N ILE A 677 -13.99 -3.48 1.29
CA ILE A 677 -13.09 -2.35 1.15
C ILE A 677 -13.92 -1.10 0.82
N VAL A 678 -13.71 -0.05 1.61
CA VAL A 678 -14.24 1.29 1.40
C VAL A 678 -13.11 2.17 0.91
N THR A 679 -13.29 2.88 -0.20
CA THR A 679 -12.31 3.87 -0.67
C THR A 679 -12.81 5.25 -0.29
N LEU A 680 -11.99 6.01 0.42
CA LEU A 680 -12.27 7.40 0.80
C LEU A 680 -11.37 8.35 0.01
N GLU A 681 -11.93 9.48 -0.38
CA GLU A 681 -11.21 10.54 -1.07
C GLU A 681 -11.54 11.91 -0.47
N LEU A 682 -10.50 12.70 -0.22
CA LEU A 682 -10.58 14.05 0.32
C LEU A 682 -10.05 15.04 -0.71
N VAL A 683 -10.91 15.93 -1.20
CA VAL A 683 -10.55 16.94 -2.20
C VAL A 683 -11.26 18.27 -1.90
N PRO A 684 -10.75 19.42 -2.35
CA PRO A 684 -11.50 20.66 -2.31
C PRO A 684 -12.68 20.61 -3.29
N ASN A 685 -13.76 21.32 -2.99
CA ASN A 685 -14.92 21.42 -3.88
C ASN A 685 -14.67 22.29 -5.13
N GLN A 686 -13.69 23.19 -5.07
CA GLN A 686 -13.24 24.03 -6.17
C GLN A 686 -11.75 23.80 -6.39
N ILE A 687 -11.34 23.70 -7.65
CA ILE A 687 -9.95 23.49 -8.04
C ILE A 687 -9.56 24.48 -9.13
N GLY A 688 -8.28 24.84 -9.16
CA GLY A 688 -7.65 25.65 -10.20
C GLY A 688 -6.38 24.97 -10.67
N ASN A 689 -5.87 25.40 -11.83
CA ASN A 689 -4.70 24.79 -12.44
C ASN A 689 -3.40 25.09 -11.66
N THR A 690 -3.36 26.17 -10.86
CA THR A 690 -2.20 26.47 -9.99
C THR A 690 -2.32 25.88 -8.58
N CYS A 691 -3.34 25.07 -8.31
CA CYS A 691 -3.53 24.49 -6.98
C CYS A 691 -2.54 23.37 -6.66
N ASN A 692 -1.94 23.46 -5.47
CA ASN A 692 -1.17 22.38 -4.89
C ASN A 692 -2.11 21.44 -4.12
N LEU A 693 -2.08 20.16 -4.47
CA LEU A 693 -2.84 19.13 -3.78
C LEU A 693 -1.88 18.12 -3.13
N PRO A 694 -2.20 17.57 -1.95
CA PRO A 694 -1.46 16.46 -1.39
C PRO A 694 -1.44 15.24 -2.33
N MET A 695 -0.39 14.43 -2.29
CA MET A 695 -0.35 13.16 -3.02
C MET A 695 -1.30 12.12 -2.41
N SER A 696 -1.52 12.16 -1.07
CA SER A 696 -2.28 11.14 -0.33
C SER A 696 -3.78 11.46 -0.21
N ARG A 697 -4.44 11.80 -1.32
CA ARG A 697 -5.87 12.15 -1.35
C ARG A 697 -6.82 10.97 -1.20
N ILE A 698 -6.31 9.75 -1.34
CA ILE A 698 -7.11 8.53 -1.36
C ILE A 698 -6.55 7.54 -0.34
N SER A 699 -7.46 6.89 0.39
CA SER A 699 -7.14 5.79 1.29
C SER A 699 -8.18 4.69 1.21
N HIS A 700 -7.75 3.45 1.39
CA HIS A 700 -8.59 2.26 1.40
C HIS A 700 -8.78 1.76 2.84
N PHE A 701 -10.02 1.65 3.28
CA PHE A 701 -10.40 1.11 4.57
C PHE A 701 -10.85 -0.34 4.39
N ASN A 702 -10.06 -1.27 4.92
CA ASN A 702 -10.43 -2.67 5.02
C ASN A 702 -11.34 -2.87 6.24
N VAL A 703 -12.64 -2.99 6.00
CA VAL A 703 -13.65 -3.30 7.01
C VAL A 703 -13.75 -4.81 7.11
N GLY A 704 -13.15 -5.39 8.15
CA GLY A 704 -13.00 -6.83 8.25
C GLY A 704 -11.97 -7.23 9.29
N CYS A 705 -11.50 -8.48 9.21
CA CYS A 705 -10.46 -8.98 10.10
C CYS A 705 -9.11 -8.34 9.74
N PRO A 706 -8.46 -7.59 10.64
CA PRO A 706 -7.14 -7.03 10.38
C PRO A 706 -6.08 -8.14 10.20
N PRO A 707 -5.07 -7.91 9.36
CA PRO A 707 -4.09 -8.93 9.01
C PRO A 707 -3.31 -9.38 10.26
N ASN A 708 -3.14 -10.70 10.41
CA ASN A 708 -2.41 -11.33 11.52
C ASN A 708 -2.97 -11.01 12.91
N ARG A 709 -4.23 -10.55 13.02
CA ARG A 709 -4.90 -10.33 14.30
C ARG A 709 -5.18 -11.66 14.98
N HIS A 710 -4.73 -11.79 16.23
CA HIS A 710 -4.94 -12.99 17.04
C HIS A 710 -4.94 -12.65 18.52
N ILE A 711 -5.36 -13.62 19.34
CA ILE A 711 -5.31 -13.50 20.81
C ILE A 711 -4.19 -14.35 21.39
N ARG A 712 -3.62 -13.89 22.51
CA ARG A 712 -2.64 -14.62 23.32
C ARG A 712 -3.10 -14.66 24.76
N VAL A 713 -2.86 -15.77 25.46
CA VAL A 713 -3.10 -15.84 26.90
C VAL A 713 -1.91 -15.21 27.62
N ALA A 714 -2.16 -14.14 28.35
CA ALA A 714 -1.14 -13.37 29.04
C ALA A 714 -0.49 -14.23 30.14
N ARG A 715 0.83 -14.15 30.21
CA ARG A 715 1.60 -14.80 31.28
C ARG A 715 1.53 -13.94 32.54
N PRO A 716 1.24 -14.52 33.72
CA PRO A 716 1.34 -13.79 34.98
C PRO A 716 2.75 -13.22 35.16
N TRP A 717 2.84 -11.96 35.60
CA TRP A 717 4.11 -11.28 35.83
C TRP A 717 4.98 -12.06 36.83
N GLY A 718 6.25 -12.30 36.48
CA GLY A 718 7.21 -13.00 37.32
C GLY A 718 7.15 -14.54 37.27
N MET A 719 6.32 -15.15 36.42
CA MET A 719 6.31 -16.60 36.23
C MET A 719 7.28 -17.02 35.10
N PRO A 720 8.40 -17.72 35.42
CA PRO A 720 9.32 -18.19 34.40
C PRO A 720 8.67 -19.30 33.55
N CYS A 721 8.89 -19.26 32.25
CA CYS A 721 8.49 -20.32 31.33
C CYS A 721 9.69 -21.23 31.06
N GLU A 722 9.77 -22.34 31.78
CA GLU A 722 10.78 -23.38 31.58
C GLU A 722 10.39 -24.25 30.38
N MET A 723 10.82 -23.84 29.19
CA MET A 723 10.60 -24.60 27.95
C MET A 723 11.18 -26.01 28.07
N HIS A 724 10.48 -26.98 27.48
CA HIS A 724 10.84 -28.41 27.47
C HIS A 724 10.84 -29.13 28.83
N SER A 725 10.19 -28.56 29.85
CA SER A 725 10.04 -29.19 31.17
C SER A 725 9.08 -30.40 31.20
N LEU A 726 8.27 -30.57 30.17
CA LEU A 726 7.29 -31.66 30.02
C LEU A 726 7.35 -32.20 28.59
N THR A 727 7.56 -33.50 28.45
CA THR A 727 7.56 -34.19 27.15
C THR A 727 6.23 -34.87 26.88
N ASN A 728 5.78 -35.74 27.80
CA ASN A 728 4.52 -36.48 27.68
C ASN A 728 3.76 -36.47 29.01
N TYR A 729 2.43 -36.57 28.95
CA TYR A 729 1.58 -36.80 30.12
C TYR A 729 0.39 -37.70 29.76
N THR A 730 -0.18 -38.37 30.76
CA THR A 730 -1.27 -39.33 30.58
C THR A 730 -2.58 -38.78 31.13
N ILE A 731 -3.65 -38.90 30.35
CA ILE A 731 -5.02 -38.57 30.72
C ILE A 731 -5.77 -39.88 30.99
N LEU A 732 -6.25 -40.06 32.21
CA LEU A 732 -6.97 -41.26 32.61
C LEU A 732 -8.34 -41.36 31.91
N ARG A 733 -8.73 -42.57 31.54
CA ARG A 733 -10.04 -42.84 30.91
C ARG A 733 -11.23 -42.35 31.74
N SER A 734 -11.12 -42.37 33.07
CA SER A 734 -12.19 -41.97 34.00
C SER A 734 -12.61 -40.50 33.85
N VAL A 735 -11.67 -39.63 33.45
CA VAL A 735 -11.88 -38.19 33.36
C VAL A 735 -12.21 -37.70 31.94
N LEU A 736 -12.34 -38.60 30.97
CA LEU A 736 -12.71 -38.26 29.60
C LEU A 736 -14.24 -38.16 29.42
N ARG A 737 -14.68 -37.25 28.55
CA ARG A 737 -16.08 -37.10 28.12
C ARG A 737 -16.51 -38.28 27.25
N ASP A 738 -15.70 -38.65 26.26
CA ASP A 738 -15.91 -39.78 25.35
C ASP A 738 -14.78 -40.81 25.52
N PRO A 739 -14.90 -41.74 26.48
CA PRO A 739 -13.83 -42.70 26.77
C PRO A 739 -13.68 -43.71 25.62
N GLN A 740 -12.67 -43.51 24.78
CA GLN A 740 -12.10 -44.55 23.91
C GLN A 740 -11.56 -45.73 24.76
N GLN A 741 -11.15 -46.85 24.14
CA GLN A 741 -10.85 -48.11 24.83
C GLN A 741 -9.73 -48.08 25.92
N GLY A 742 -9.02 -46.96 26.14
CA GLY A 742 -7.96 -46.83 27.17
C GLY A 742 -7.58 -45.39 27.53
N ASP A 743 -6.54 -45.25 28.37
CA ASP A 743 -5.94 -43.96 28.74
C ASP A 743 -5.26 -43.30 27.53
N ILE A 744 -5.24 -41.96 27.50
CA ILE A 744 -4.63 -41.19 26.40
C ILE A 744 -3.26 -40.69 26.84
N VAL A 745 -2.20 -41.04 26.09
CA VAL A 745 -0.86 -40.45 26.26
C VAL A 745 -0.72 -39.28 25.29
N VAL A 746 -0.52 -38.08 25.82
CA VAL A 746 -0.38 -36.84 25.05
C VAL A 746 1.07 -36.42 25.03
N HIS A 747 1.60 -36.21 23.82
CA HIS A 747 2.87 -35.50 23.62
C HIS A 747 2.64 -33.99 23.73
N TYR A 748 3.46 -33.32 24.55
CA TYR A 748 3.33 -31.89 24.78
C TYR A 748 4.09 -31.11 23.69
N ASP A 749 3.33 -30.53 22.77
CA ASP A 749 3.84 -29.68 21.70
C ASP A 749 3.99 -28.23 22.21
N TRP A 750 5.24 -27.81 22.44
CA TRP A 750 5.56 -26.48 23.00
C TRP A 750 5.32 -25.34 22.02
N GLU A 751 5.44 -25.57 20.71
CA GLU A 751 5.14 -24.55 19.69
C GLU A 751 3.64 -24.29 19.63
N LYS A 752 2.83 -25.34 19.80
CA LYS A 752 1.38 -25.27 19.69
C LYS A 752 0.65 -24.92 20.99
N PHE A 753 1.10 -25.44 22.12
CA PHE A 753 0.43 -25.26 23.42
C PHE A 753 1.04 -24.11 24.25
N GLY A 754 2.23 -23.65 23.87
CA GLY A 754 2.93 -22.59 24.56
C GLY A 754 3.37 -22.98 25.97
N CYS A 755 3.58 -21.96 26.80
CA CYS A 755 4.09 -22.10 28.15
C CYS A 755 3.12 -22.82 29.10
N LEU A 756 3.64 -23.78 29.88
CA LEU A 756 2.88 -24.49 30.89
C LEU A 756 2.71 -23.63 32.16
N LEU A 757 1.49 -23.17 32.42
CA LEU A 757 1.17 -22.34 33.59
C LEU A 757 0.95 -23.21 34.83
N LYS A 758 1.73 -23.02 35.89
CA LYS A 758 1.59 -23.80 37.13
C LYS A 758 0.67 -23.10 38.13
N THR A 759 -0.36 -23.79 38.61
CA THR A 759 -1.28 -23.27 39.63
C THR A 759 -1.55 -24.30 40.72
N HIS A 760 -1.73 -23.86 41.96
CA HIS A 760 -2.14 -24.77 43.02
C HIS A 760 -3.59 -25.20 42.81
N TYR A 761 -3.94 -26.46 43.05
CA TYR A 761 -5.28 -27.00 42.72
C TYR A 761 -6.45 -26.25 43.40
N LYS A 762 -6.21 -25.60 44.55
CA LYS A 762 -7.21 -24.77 45.26
C LYS A 762 -7.34 -23.34 44.72
N ASN A 763 -6.41 -22.90 43.88
CA ASN A 763 -6.42 -21.53 43.38
C ASN A 763 -7.47 -21.41 42.28
N GLN A 764 -8.26 -20.34 42.35
CA GLN A 764 -9.14 -19.93 41.27
C GLN A 764 -8.29 -19.41 40.10
N PHE A 765 -8.53 -19.90 38.89
CA PHE A 765 -7.77 -19.52 37.71
C PHE A 765 -8.65 -18.81 36.69
N LEU A 766 -8.27 -17.59 36.31
CA LEU A 766 -8.89 -16.83 35.23
C LEU A 766 -7.80 -16.52 34.20
N PRO A 767 -7.91 -17.03 32.95
CA PRO A 767 -6.96 -16.67 31.91
C PRO A 767 -7.12 -15.19 31.55
N SER A 768 -6.02 -14.45 31.59
CA SER A 768 -5.97 -13.10 31.02
C SER A 768 -5.69 -13.22 29.53
N ILE A 769 -6.44 -12.51 28.69
CA ILE A 769 -6.35 -12.62 27.23
C ILE A 769 -6.01 -11.25 26.67
N ASP A 770 -5.01 -11.21 25.80
CA ASP A 770 -4.52 -10.02 25.13
C ASP A 770 -4.71 -10.16 23.62
N LEU A 771 -5.06 -9.05 22.96
CA LEU A 771 -5.21 -8.95 21.51
C LEU A 771 -3.94 -8.40 20.87
N TYR A 772 -3.49 -9.02 19.80
CA TYR A 772 -2.27 -8.68 19.07
C TYR A 772 -2.55 -8.59 17.56
N ASP A 773 -1.87 -7.66 16.90
CA ASP A 773 -1.78 -7.58 15.43
C ASP A 773 -0.32 -7.90 15.05
N GLY A 774 -0.06 -9.15 14.63
CA GLY A 774 1.31 -9.67 14.57
C GLY A 774 1.95 -9.69 15.96
N ASP A 775 3.09 -9.02 16.14
CA ASP A 775 3.74 -8.91 17.46
C ASP A 775 3.38 -7.64 18.25
N ASN A 776 2.57 -6.76 17.66
CA ASN A 776 2.17 -5.52 18.30
C ASN A 776 0.98 -5.76 19.23
N TYR A 777 1.15 -5.43 20.52
CA TYR A 777 0.07 -5.44 21.49
C TYR A 777 -0.97 -4.37 21.16
N VAL A 778 -2.25 -4.75 21.10
CA VAL A 778 -3.37 -3.84 20.82
C VAL A 778 -4.06 -3.43 22.12
N ARG A 779 -4.65 -4.39 22.83
CA ARG A 779 -5.39 -4.18 24.09
C ARG A 779 -5.65 -5.50 24.82
N ASN A 780 -6.05 -5.42 26.08
CA ASN A 780 -6.61 -6.56 26.81
C ASN A 780 -8.01 -6.87 26.25
N VAL A 781 -8.38 -8.14 26.21
CA VAL A 781 -9.72 -8.58 25.79
C VAL A 781 -10.70 -8.46 26.97
N ASP A 782 -11.75 -7.68 26.80
CA ASP A 782 -12.85 -7.47 27.72
C ASP A 782 -14.15 -8.19 27.32
N ALA A 783 -14.13 -8.89 26.18
CA ALA A 783 -15.24 -9.69 25.69
C ALA A 783 -15.47 -10.98 26.50
N ASN A 784 -16.69 -11.51 26.36
CA ASN A 784 -17.04 -12.84 26.81
C ASN A 784 -16.34 -13.91 25.97
N PHE A 785 -15.83 -14.93 26.64
CA PHE A 785 -15.14 -16.06 26.03
C PHE A 785 -15.50 -17.37 26.72
N ILE A 786 -15.29 -18.47 26.01
CA ILE A 786 -15.42 -19.83 26.53
C ILE A 786 -14.07 -20.51 26.54
N VAL A 787 -13.95 -21.51 27.40
CA VAL A 787 -12.83 -22.45 27.39
C VAL A 787 -13.34 -23.87 27.40
N TRP A 788 -12.55 -24.76 26.81
CA TRP A 788 -12.77 -26.19 26.90
C TRP A 788 -11.45 -26.94 26.79
N ASP A 789 -11.38 -28.11 27.41
CA ASP A 789 -10.21 -28.97 27.29
C ASP A 789 -10.15 -29.60 25.90
N ARG A 790 -9.00 -29.45 25.24
CA ARG A 790 -8.73 -29.90 23.88
C ARG A 790 -8.83 -31.42 23.73
N PHE A 791 -8.53 -32.17 24.79
CA PHE A 791 -8.53 -33.63 24.81
C PHE A 791 -9.81 -34.21 25.43
N GLY A 792 -10.80 -33.37 25.71
CA GLY A 792 -12.12 -33.80 26.20
C GLY A 792 -12.14 -34.20 27.67
N ARG A 793 -11.21 -33.69 28.49
CA ARG A 793 -11.30 -33.84 29.96
C ARG A 793 -12.57 -33.20 30.51
N LYS A 794 -13.14 -33.78 31.56
CA LYS A 794 -14.36 -33.30 32.24
C LYS A 794 -14.16 -33.00 33.73
N ASP A 795 -12.94 -33.10 34.22
CA ASP A 795 -12.59 -32.97 35.65
C ASP A 795 -12.18 -31.54 36.06
N TYR A 796 -12.72 -30.53 35.36
CA TYR A 796 -12.68 -29.11 35.74
C TYR A 796 -14.10 -28.56 35.82
N SER A 797 -14.29 -27.44 36.53
CA SER A 797 -15.59 -26.78 36.67
C SER A 797 -15.46 -25.27 36.82
N PHE A 798 -16.59 -24.58 36.88
CA PHE A 798 -16.71 -23.13 37.04
C PHE A 798 -17.26 -22.82 38.43
N ASN A 799 -16.70 -21.81 39.11
CA ASN A 799 -17.07 -21.52 40.49
C ASN A 799 -18.36 -20.70 40.64
N ALA A 800 -18.81 -20.01 39.59
CA ALA A 800 -20.00 -19.15 39.63
C ALA A 800 -21.21 -19.83 38.97
N THR A 801 -22.39 -19.61 39.54
CA THR A 801 -23.69 -20.02 38.95
C THR A 801 -24.29 -18.91 38.11
N MET A 802 -25.21 -19.24 37.19
CA MET A 802 -25.92 -18.26 36.36
C MET A 802 -26.64 -17.20 37.22
N ARG A 803 -27.19 -17.60 38.37
CA ARG A 803 -27.81 -16.69 39.35
C ARG A 803 -26.81 -15.71 39.97
N GLN A 804 -25.62 -16.18 40.33
CA GLN A 804 -24.59 -15.34 40.97
C GLN A 804 -24.02 -14.29 40.01
N VAL A 805 -23.99 -14.57 38.71
CA VAL A 805 -23.61 -13.59 37.69
C VAL A 805 -24.79 -12.72 37.21
N ALA A 806 -25.97 -12.84 37.83
CA ALA A 806 -27.18 -12.09 37.52
C ALA A 806 -27.78 -12.34 36.12
N CYS A 807 -27.67 -13.56 35.60
CA CYS A 807 -28.43 -13.94 34.40
C CYS A 807 -29.94 -13.83 34.65
N LEU A 808 -30.67 -13.27 33.68
CA LEU A 808 -32.13 -13.16 33.71
C LEU A 808 -32.85 -14.39 33.15
N ARG A 809 -32.10 -15.25 32.43
CA ARG A 809 -32.55 -16.53 31.87
C ARG A 809 -31.40 -17.54 31.87
N GLU A 810 -31.71 -18.80 31.62
CA GLU A 810 -30.68 -19.85 31.45
C GLU A 810 -29.74 -19.47 30.29
N SER A 811 -28.43 -19.50 30.57
CA SER A 811 -27.40 -19.27 29.55
C SER A 811 -27.14 -20.55 28.77
N GLN A 812 -26.52 -20.41 27.60
CA GLN A 812 -25.99 -21.56 26.87
C GLN A 812 -24.91 -22.26 27.71
N THR A 813 -24.86 -23.59 27.59
CA THR A 813 -23.86 -24.48 28.18
C THR A 813 -23.31 -25.42 27.10
N TRP A 814 -22.12 -25.98 27.29
CA TRP A 814 -21.54 -26.98 26.40
C TRP A 814 -22.49 -28.15 26.14
N PHE A 815 -23.24 -28.58 27.15
CA PHE A 815 -24.24 -29.63 27.00
C PHE A 815 -25.34 -29.22 25.99
N SER A 816 -25.86 -28.00 26.10
CA SER A 816 -26.87 -27.48 25.16
C SER A 816 -26.32 -27.21 23.77
N MET A 817 -25.04 -26.86 23.64
CA MET A 817 -24.44 -26.46 22.35
C MET A 817 -23.94 -27.64 21.51
N LEU A 818 -23.65 -28.78 22.14
CA LEU A 818 -23.17 -29.99 21.46
C LEU A 818 -24.29 -30.86 20.87
N THR A 819 -25.55 -30.43 20.95
CA THR A 819 -26.68 -31.13 20.35
C THR A 819 -26.56 -31.11 18.83
N GLY A 820 -26.31 -32.27 18.20
CA GLY A 820 -26.26 -32.41 16.73
C GLY A 820 -24.93 -32.91 16.14
N GLY A 821 -24.00 -33.43 16.94
CA GLY A 821 -22.80 -34.13 16.45
C GLY A 821 -21.69 -33.23 15.90
N LYS A 822 -21.72 -31.92 16.19
CA LYS A 822 -20.64 -30.98 15.83
C LYS A 822 -19.42 -31.15 16.74
N SER A 823 -18.24 -30.78 16.23
CA SER A 823 -17.02 -30.70 17.05
C SER A 823 -17.14 -29.58 18.09
N LEU A 824 -16.36 -29.65 19.18
CA LEU A 824 -16.33 -28.62 20.23
C LEU A 824 -16.01 -27.22 19.68
N GLU A 825 -15.16 -27.15 18.65
CA GLU A 825 -14.70 -25.90 18.04
C GLU A 825 -15.76 -25.22 17.15
N GLU A 826 -16.64 -26.02 16.55
CA GLU A 826 -17.73 -25.58 15.67
C GLU A 826 -19.09 -25.44 16.37
N ALA A 827 -19.22 -26.02 17.57
CA ALA A 827 -20.48 -26.07 18.29
C ALA A 827 -20.88 -24.72 18.88
N TRP A 828 -19.92 -23.92 19.34
CA TRP A 828 -20.18 -22.68 20.06
C TRP A 828 -19.22 -21.57 19.64
N GLY A 829 -19.79 -20.46 19.18
CA GLY A 829 -19.04 -19.30 18.70
C GLY A 829 -19.89 -18.03 18.65
N PRO A 830 -19.33 -16.93 18.12
CA PRO A 830 -20.03 -15.67 17.96
C PRO A 830 -21.33 -15.78 17.15
N GLU A 831 -21.39 -16.71 16.20
CA GLU A 831 -22.52 -16.91 15.30
C GLU A 831 -23.81 -17.41 15.97
N ASN A 832 -23.70 -17.98 17.17
CA ASN A 832 -24.83 -18.55 17.90
C ASN A 832 -24.89 -18.13 19.37
N TYR A 833 -23.96 -17.28 19.83
CA TYR A 833 -23.96 -16.74 21.18
C TYR A 833 -25.21 -15.90 21.47
N ARG A 834 -25.80 -16.10 22.65
CA ARG A 834 -26.94 -15.33 23.15
C ARG A 834 -26.71 -14.91 24.58
N THR A 835 -26.76 -13.59 24.81
CA THR A 835 -26.67 -13.05 26.17
C THR A 835 -27.79 -13.55 27.08
N CYS A 836 -27.45 -13.89 28.32
CA CYS A 836 -28.42 -14.26 29.37
C CYS A 836 -28.99 -13.03 30.11
N PHE A 837 -28.51 -11.82 29.81
CA PHE A 837 -28.84 -10.58 30.52
C PHE A 837 -30.04 -9.82 29.92
N LYS A 838 -30.67 -10.34 28.85
CA LYS A 838 -31.88 -9.76 28.24
C LYS A 838 -33.14 -10.51 28.66
N VAL A 839 -34.22 -9.80 28.96
CA VAL A 839 -35.54 -10.36 29.25
C VAL A 839 -36.16 -10.90 27.96
N SER A 840 -36.67 -12.14 27.99
CA SER A 840 -37.40 -12.74 26.87
C SER A 840 -38.68 -13.44 27.36
N PRO A 841 -39.75 -13.51 26.55
CA PRO A 841 -40.99 -14.16 26.97
C PRO A 841 -40.79 -15.68 27.12
N GLY A 842 -41.03 -16.25 28.31
CA GLY A 842 -40.91 -17.69 28.56
C GLY A 842 -40.71 -18.07 30.03
N LYS A 843 -40.59 -19.38 30.31
CA LYS A 843 -40.21 -19.88 31.65
C LYS A 843 -38.76 -19.52 31.94
N LEU A 844 -38.47 -18.96 33.13
CA LEU A 844 -37.09 -18.87 33.62
C LEU A 844 -36.57 -20.30 33.82
N GLY A 845 -35.53 -20.68 33.07
CA GLY A 845 -34.83 -21.96 33.23
C GLY A 845 -34.08 -22.07 34.57
N ASN A 846 -33.28 -23.12 34.74
CA ASN A 846 -32.57 -23.36 36.00
C ASN A 846 -31.31 -22.48 36.13
N LEU A 847 -31.40 -21.40 36.90
CA LEU A 847 -30.29 -20.45 37.12
C LEU A 847 -29.22 -20.94 38.12
N ASP A 848 -29.42 -22.09 38.77
CA ASP A 848 -28.47 -22.63 39.74
C ASP A 848 -27.38 -23.49 39.08
N GLN A 849 -27.43 -23.67 37.76
CA GLN A 849 -26.37 -24.31 36.99
C GLN A 849 -25.08 -23.46 36.95
N PRO A 850 -23.90 -24.10 36.78
CA PRO A 850 -22.65 -23.38 36.55
C PRO A 850 -22.72 -22.47 35.32
N TYR A 851 -22.15 -21.27 35.43
CA TYR A 851 -22.00 -20.36 34.32
C TYR A 851 -20.68 -20.67 33.61
N GLU A 852 -20.73 -21.14 32.36
CA GLU A 852 -19.54 -21.62 31.63
C GLU A 852 -18.85 -20.53 30.78
N ILE A 853 -19.45 -19.34 30.71
CA ILE A 853 -18.90 -18.19 29.99
C ILE A 853 -18.08 -17.35 30.95
N MET A 854 -16.90 -16.91 30.52
CA MET A 854 -15.99 -16.09 31.31
C MET A 854 -15.73 -14.75 30.62
N ASN A 855 -15.35 -13.77 31.43
CA ASN A 855 -14.95 -12.44 31.02
C ASN A 855 -13.89 -11.95 32.01
N ARG A 856 -12.95 -11.11 31.56
CA ARG A 856 -11.93 -10.45 32.39
C ARG A 856 -12.48 -9.82 33.68
N SER A 857 -13.64 -9.17 33.61
CA SER A 857 -14.31 -8.48 34.72
C SER A 857 -15.21 -9.41 35.56
N SER A 858 -15.51 -10.62 35.07
CA SER A 858 -16.38 -11.56 35.77
C SER A 858 -15.67 -12.21 36.96
N LYS A 859 -16.41 -12.50 38.03
CA LYS A 859 -15.92 -13.31 39.16
C LYS A 859 -16.10 -14.81 38.91
N ASN A 860 -16.04 -15.24 37.65
CA ASN A 860 -16.14 -16.64 37.25
C ASN A 860 -14.74 -17.17 36.94
N PHE A 861 -14.37 -18.28 37.58
CA PHE A 861 -13.02 -18.83 37.53
C PHE A 861 -13.07 -20.33 37.28
N LEU A 862 -12.03 -20.83 36.61
CA LEU A 862 -11.78 -22.26 36.52
C LEU A 862 -11.37 -22.82 37.88
N THR A 863 -11.95 -23.98 38.17
CA THR A 863 -11.66 -24.81 39.33
C THR A 863 -11.27 -26.19 38.84
N PHE A 864 -10.30 -26.81 39.52
CA PHE A 864 -9.71 -28.06 39.09
C PHE A 864 -10.04 -29.21 40.04
N SER A 865 -9.91 -30.45 39.55
CA SER A 865 -10.03 -31.65 40.35
C SER A 865 -9.16 -31.58 41.61
N GLN A 866 -9.73 -32.03 42.73
CA GLN A 866 -9.01 -32.16 44.01
C GLN A 866 -8.46 -33.57 44.24
N VAL A 867 -8.64 -34.47 43.26
CA VAL A 867 -8.30 -35.90 43.39
C VAL A 867 -6.89 -36.18 42.92
N ASP A 868 -6.49 -35.65 41.76
CA ASP A 868 -5.18 -35.87 41.14
C ASP A 868 -4.61 -34.59 40.54
N SER A 869 -3.28 -34.42 40.65
CA SER A 869 -2.57 -33.35 39.94
C SER A 869 -2.57 -33.67 38.45
N ALA A 870 -2.94 -32.70 37.61
CA ALA A 870 -3.15 -32.93 36.19
C ALA A 870 -2.66 -31.76 35.34
N THR A 871 -2.33 -32.08 34.09
CA THR A 871 -2.08 -31.12 33.03
C THR A 871 -3.34 -31.00 32.17
N TYR A 872 -3.82 -29.77 32.02
CA TYR A 872 -4.96 -29.39 31.20
C TYR A 872 -4.46 -28.59 30.01
N VAL A 873 -5.01 -28.83 28.83
CA VAL A 873 -4.72 -28.03 27.63
C VAL A 873 -6.05 -27.47 27.16
N PHE A 874 -6.24 -26.18 27.40
CA PHE A 874 -7.48 -25.49 27.09
C PHE A 874 -7.38 -24.79 25.75
N ASN A 875 -8.43 -24.92 24.96
CA ASN A 875 -8.74 -23.95 23.92
C ASN A 875 -9.56 -22.82 24.54
N VAL A 876 -9.35 -21.59 24.07
CA VAL A 876 -10.15 -20.42 24.39
C VAL A 876 -10.67 -19.79 23.11
N LYS A 877 -11.94 -19.35 23.11
CA LYS A 877 -12.57 -18.69 21.95
C LYS A 877 -13.46 -17.55 22.41
N ILE A 878 -13.38 -16.41 21.71
CA ILE A 878 -14.22 -15.25 21.97
C ILE A 878 -15.65 -15.51 21.47
N LEU A 879 -16.64 -15.15 22.28
CA LEU A 879 -18.07 -15.35 21.98
C LEU A 879 -18.81 -14.08 21.56
N ASP A 880 -18.34 -12.89 21.95
CA ASP A 880 -19.10 -11.69 21.68
C ASP A 880 -19.19 -11.39 20.17
N PRO A 881 -20.40 -11.36 19.57
CA PRO A 881 -20.59 -11.21 18.12
C PRO A 881 -20.16 -9.84 17.59
N ASN A 882 -20.06 -8.84 18.46
CA ASN A 882 -19.64 -7.48 18.13
C ASN A 882 -18.16 -7.20 18.40
N TYR A 883 -17.38 -8.19 18.85
CA TYR A 883 -16.01 -7.92 19.30
C TYR A 883 -14.99 -7.84 18.16
N SER A 884 -15.06 -8.77 17.19
CA SER A 884 -14.15 -8.80 16.03
C SER A 884 -14.76 -9.55 14.85
N PHE A 885 -14.31 -9.22 13.63
CA PHE A 885 -14.52 -10.04 12.43
C PHE A 885 -13.62 -11.28 12.38
N CYS A 886 -12.52 -11.29 13.13
CA CYS A 886 -11.59 -12.42 13.18
C CYS A 886 -12.15 -13.59 14.02
N ASP A 887 -11.80 -14.83 13.64
CA ASP A 887 -12.04 -16.00 14.48
C ASP A 887 -10.99 -16.07 15.58
N LEU A 888 -11.24 -15.36 16.68
CA LEU A 888 -10.29 -15.23 17.78
C LEU A 888 -10.34 -16.45 18.71
N HIS A 889 -9.36 -17.33 18.55
CA HIS A 889 -9.11 -18.45 19.43
C HIS A 889 -7.62 -18.59 19.76
N ALA A 890 -7.32 -19.22 20.89
CA ALA A 890 -5.96 -19.54 21.30
C ALA A 890 -5.93 -20.84 22.13
N VAL A 891 -4.72 -21.33 22.38
CA VAL A 891 -4.48 -22.51 23.21
C VAL A 891 -3.56 -22.11 24.37
N PHE A 892 -3.84 -22.64 25.55
CA PHE A 892 -2.97 -22.49 26.71
C PHE A 892 -3.01 -23.75 27.57
N ALA A 893 -1.93 -24.01 28.31
CA ALA A 893 -1.85 -25.16 29.20
C ALA A 893 -1.71 -24.75 30.66
N VAL A 894 -2.34 -25.54 31.54
CA VAL A 894 -2.28 -25.35 33.00
C VAL A 894 -1.92 -26.68 33.66
N GLN A 895 -0.91 -26.66 34.53
CA GLN A 895 -0.55 -27.79 35.39
C GLN A 895 -0.93 -27.50 36.84
N THR A 896 -1.75 -28.37 37.43
CA THR A 896 -2.11 -28.28 38.84
C THR A 896 -1.09 -28.99 39.73
N TYR A 897 -0.84 -28.44 40.91
CA TYR A 897 0.01 -29.06 41.94
C TYR A 897 -0.60 -28.92 43.34
N GLY A 898 -0.04 -29.64 44.31
CA GLY A 898 -0.39 -29.55 45.73
C GLY A 898 -1.39 -30.60 46.22
N ILE A 899 -1.80 -31.53 45.37
CA ILE A 899 -2.66 -32.65 45.77
C ILE A 899 -1.78 -33.72 46.40
N THR A 900 -1.83 -33.81 47.73
CA THR A 900 -1.20 -34.89 48.48
C THR A 900 -2.17 -36.06 48.60
N ILE A 901 -1.94 -37.13 47.83
CA ILE A 901 -2.62 -38.41 48.06
C ILE A 901 -2.33 -38.81 49.51
N PRO A 902 -3.34 -39.12 50.35
CA PRO A 902 -3.11 -39.48 51.74
C PRO A 902 -2.47 -40.87 51.80
N LYS A 903 -1.14 -40.95 51.62
CA LYS A 903 -0.32 -42.14 51.95
C LYS A 903 -0.44 -42.56 53.42
N TYR A 904 -1.11 -41.77 54.25
CA TYR A 904 -1.34 -42.03 55.67
C TYR A 904 -2.29 -43.21 55.95
N GLN A 905 -3.22 -43.55 55.05
CA GLN A 905 -4.14 -44.67 55.30
C GLN A 905 -3.40 -46.01 55.43
N HIS A 906 -2.37 -46.25 54.58
CA HIS A 906 -1.56 -47.46 54.69
C HIS A 906 -0.68 -47.46 55.94
N LEU A 907 -0.16 -46.31 56.38
CA LEU A 907 0.67 -46.20 57.59
C LEU A 907 -0.14 -46.50 58.86
N THR A 908 -1.36 -45.95 58.99
CA THR A 908 -2.24 -46.24 60.15
C THR A 908 -2.62 -47.71 60.23
N THR A 909 -2.93 -48.36 59.11
CA THR A 909 -3.27 -49.79 59.10
C THR A 909 -2.05 -50.65 59.44
N TYR A 910 -0.86 -50.29 58.95
CA TYR A 910 0.38 -51.01 59.26
C TYR A 910 0.76 -50.87 60.74
N VAL A 911 0.66 -49.67 61.31
CA VAL A 911 0.91 -49.41 62.73
C VAL A 911 -0.11 -50.16 63.61
N ALA A 912 -1.39 -50.20 63.23
CA ALA A 912 -2.41 -50.94 63.95
C ALA A 912 -2.14 -52.47 63.95
N ILE A 913 -1.74 -53.04 62.82
CA ILE A 913 -1.38 -54.46 62.72
C ILE A 913 -0.17 -54.78 63.61
N VAL A 914 0.87 -53.95 63.58
CA VAL A 914 2.06 -54.13 64.43
C VAL A 914 1.70 -54.04 65.92
N PHE A 915 0.85 -53.09 66.32
CA PHE A 915 0.38 -52.96 67.71
C PHE A 915 -0.43 -54.19 68.16
N THR A 916 -1.25 -54.75 67.27
CA THR A 916 -2.06 -55.94 67.54
C THR A 916 -1.18 -57.18 67.75
N ILE A 917 -0.19 -57.38 66.89
CA ILE A 917 0.78 -58.48 67.01
C ILE A 917 1.60 -58.34 68.30
N PHE A 918 2.08 -57.13 68.61
CA PHE A 918 2.85 -56.87 69.83
C PHE A 918 2.03 -57.15 71.10
N SER A 919 0.75 -56.76 71.12
CA SER A 919 -0.17 -57.04 72.23
C SER A 919 -0.42 -58.54 72.41
N LEU A 920 -0.59 -59.28 71.31
CA LEU A 920 -0.73 -60.75 71.33
C LEU A 920 0.54 -61.45 71.84
N CYS A 921 1.73 -60.96 71.48
CA CYS A 921 3.00 -61.47 72.00
C CYS A 921 3.14 -61.23 73.52
N ILE A 922 2.75 -60.05 74.02
CA ILE A 922 2.74 -59.74 75.46
C ILE A 922 1.75 -60.64 76.21
N LEU A 923 0.54 -60.81 75.69
CA LEU A 923 -0.48 -61.69 76.28
C LEU A 923 -0.01 -63.15 76.29
N GLY A 924 0.61 -63.63 75.22
CA GLY A 924 1.22 -64.96 75.14
C GLY A 924 2.35 -65.15 76.16
N TYR A 925 3.25 -64.17 76.29
CA TYR A 925 4.33 -64.20 77.28
C TYR A 925 3.80 -64.19 78.72
N SER A 926 2.79 -63.35 78.99
CA SER A 926 2.11 -63.28 80.29
C SER A 926 1.43 -64.60 80.64
N TYR A 927 0.71 -65.22 79.69
CA TYR A 927 0.08 -66.52 79.86
C TYR A 927 1.11 -67.62 80.15
N CYS A 928 2.21 -67.67 79.41
CA CYS A 928 3.29 -68.62 79.66
C CYS A 928 3.89 -68.46 81.07
N ARG A 929 4.17 -67.21 81.49
CA ARG A 929 4.65 -66.90 82.86
C ARG A 929 3.63 -67.29 83.93
N TYR A 930 2.35 -67.03 83.71
CA TYR A 930 1.28 -67.43 84.61
C TYR A 930 1.24 -68.96 84.77
N VAL A 931 1.31 -69.72 83.68
CA VAL A 931 1.33 -71.18 83.72
C VAL A 931 2.58 -71.72 84.43
N THR A 932 3.76 -71.10 84.25
CA THR A 932 4.98 -71.51 84.97
C THR A 932 4.87 -71.26 86.48
N ILE A 933 4.36 -70.09 86.89
CA ILE A 933 4.16 -69.74 88.31
C ILE A 933 3.07 -70.64 88.93
N PHE A 934 1.98 -70.89 88.23
CA PHE A 934 0.89 -71.75 88.69
C PHE A 934 1.34 -73.21 88.85
N ARG A 935 2.17 -73.73 87.93
CA ARG A 935 2.79 -75.07 88.06
C ARG A 935 3.79 -75.14 89.22
N ASN A 936 4.59 -74.09 89.45
CA ASN A 936 5.50 -74.04 90.60
C ASN A 936 4.77 -73.97 91.95
N LEU A 937 3.61 -73.30 92.01
CA LEU A 937 2.73 -73.26 93.20
C LEU A 937 2.03 -74.61 93.46
N LEU A 938 1.70 -75.37 92.42
CA LEU A 938 1.18 -76.74 92.56
C LEU A 938 2.27 -77.72 93.04
N ALA A 939 3.53 -77.54 92.61
CA ALA A 939 4.66 -78.35 93.08
C ALA A 939 5.02 -78.10 94.55
N THR A 940 4.87 -76.87 95.06
CA THR A 940 5.12 -76.54 96.48
C THR A 940 4.00 -76.97 97.43
N LYS A 941 2.79 -77.27 96.92
CA LYS A 941 1.69 -77.84 97.74
C LYS A 941 1.80 -79.36 97.97
N ARG A 942 2.69 -80.07 97.25
CA ARG A 942 2.86 -81.53 97.38
C ARG A 942 3.89 -81.97 98.42
N HIS A 943 4.67 -81.05 99.00
CA HIS A 943 5.65 -81.33 100.07
C HIS A 943 5.17 -80.97 101.49
N LYS A 944 3.85 -80.80 101.70
CA LYS A 944 3.28 -80.54 103.03
C LYS A 944 2.28 -81.60 103.51
N TYR A 945 2.20 -82.73 102.80
CA TYR A 945 1.60 -83.99 103.23
C TYR A 945 2.43 -85.15 102.65
N GLU A 946 3.66 -85.25 103.14
CA GLU A 946 4.38 -86.50 103.45
C GLU A 946 5.56 -86.13 104.36
#